data_AF-A0A9J7XF18-F1
#
_entry.id   AF-A0A9J7XF18-F1
#
_cell.length_a   1.000
_cell.length_b   1.000
_cell.length_c   1.000
_cell.angle_alpha   90.00
_cell.angle_beta   90.00
_cell.angle_gamma   90.00
#
_symmetry.space_group_name_H-M   'P 1'
#
loop_
_entity.id
_entity.type
_entity.pdbx_description
1 polymer ?
#
loop_
_entity_poly.entity_id
_entity_poly.type
_entity_poly.pdbx_seq_one_letter_code
_entity_poly.pdbx_strand_id
1 'polypeptide(L)'
;MFVMDRVHLIICLLGACVNVCECEPAMFGEVSSPQYPQPYPANIQKQWDLEVPQGYQLQLTFNHLDIESSPDCYYDSVTVVSDKKVLGKFCGQNSTDKFHPGDKPILAPGNRLQLVFLTDDSNHESHLGFTAFFQAVDIDECSSSSVENGPPCSQICLNTLGSYLCACYHGYTLRPDQRTCVLECGGGVRSELEGTISSPGFPDTSPLDLDCIYTISVQPGFMITLNFSQNFHVDQVYSQGESCLFHWLQVSVQGKEPRKYCGVKSPGVLNTGTHFVQLEYHTDGYGQSQGWSLSYTTQRVQCPHPGTIGNGTVTPKFAQYLYRDYIHVRCKPGYKIMMGEKEISSYKSICQSNGQWHLTLPECKIIDCGAPKPLMNGDFELISGENNEYLSVIEYHCNEPYYRFKDTSKATYKCAVDRKWTDVSNNDLIPICYPVCGMNTEVSFGGRVFGGKPARSGQIPWQLFHKQLRRGGASLISDYWALTAAHVVDGLENTNMTWLGGIVNSQDRNPVTMEANKIIIHPSYQRVPVGGDRKNFNNDIALIKMSARVQLGPNIRPVCLPNIISGPVMEGKMGTVSGFGGFEQGSTSEILRYGHIQEYPSEQCVFEDYFVSENMFCAGDEVKRVDSCQGDSGGPLFFPMLGYGTKEQPYEVRGIVSWGPARCGHVSKGYYTKVQNYLGWIEETMANN
;
A
#
# COMPACT_ATOMS: atom_id res chain seq x y z
N MET A 1 26.01 -47.04 23.57
CA MET A 1 25.95 -45.60 23.92
C MET A 1 24.47 -45.27 24.08
N PHE A 2 24.12 -44.53 25.14
CA PHE A 2 22.81 -44.46 25.84
C PHE A 2 22.59 -45.71 26.72
N VAL A 3 22.92 -45.76 28.02
CA VAL A 3 22.74 -44.83 29.15
C VAL A 3 21.29 -44.42 29.34
N MET A 4 20.66 -45.02 30.36
CA MET A 4 19.61 -44.48 31.25
C MET A 4 19.10 -45.67 32.09
N ASP A 5 18.86 -45.58 33.38
CA ASP A 5 19.39 -44.77 34.46
C ASP A 5 18.88 -45.51 35.69
N ARG A 6 19.77 -45.89 36.62
CA ARG A 6 19.34 -46.49 37.88
C ARG A 6 18.63 -45.40 38.69
N VAL A 7 17.30 -45.45 38.74
CA VAL A 7 16.53 -44.63 39.68
C VAL A 7 16.74 -45.21 41.08
N HIS A 8 17.74 -44.68 41.78
CA HIS A 8 17.86 -44.84 43.23
C HIS A 8 16.86 -43.89 43.89
N LEU A 9 15.76 -44.45 44.39
CA LEU A 9 14.83 -43.72 45.23
C LEU A 9 15.43 -43.61 46.64
N ILE A 10 16.09 -42.49 46.93
CA ILE A 10 16.60 -42.16 48.27
C ILE A 10 15.46 -41.46 49.02
N ILE A 11 14.81 -42.17 49.95
CA ILE A 11 13.88 -41.57 50.90
C ILE A 11 14.69 -41.21 52.16
N CYS A 12 15.08 -39.94 52.27
CA CYS A 12 15.71 -39.38 53.46
C CYS A 12 14.64 -38.94 54.46
N LEU A 13 14.32 -39.81 55.43
CA LEU A 13 13.72 -39.42 56.71
C LEU A 13 14.66 -39.87 57.82
N LEU A 14 15.30 -38.90 58.48
CA LEU A 14 16.01 -39.02 59.76
C LEU A 14 16.93 -40.26 59.89
N GLY A 15 18.09 -40.20 59.25
CA GLY A 15 19.32 -40.80 59.78
C GLY A 15 19.39 -42.34 59.91
N ALA A 16 19.16 -43.07 58.83
CA ALA A 16 19.82 -44.37 58.54
C ALA A 16 19.48 -44.82 57.12
N CYS A 17 20.47 -44.91 56.22
CA CYS A 17 20.28 -45.55 54.92
C CYS A 17 20.32 -47.07 55.12
N VAL A 18 19.16 -47.73 55.10
CA VAL A 18 19.09 -49.19 54.99
C VAL A 18 19.00 -49.53 53.49
N ASN A 19 20.05 -50.14 52.95
CA ASN A 19 19.98 -50.80 51.65
C ASN A 19 19.02 -52.00 51.79
N VAL A 20 17.75 -51.81 51.43
CA VAL A 20 16.84 -52.93 51.21
C VAL A 20 17.19 -53.49 49.85
N CYS A 21 18.02 -54.53 49.83
CA CYS A 21 18.18 -55.37 48.67
C CYS A 21 16.91 -56.24 48.59
N GLU A 22 15.88 -55.81 47.86
CA GLU A 22 14.82 -56.71 47.43
C GLU A 22 15.46 -57.68 46.43
N CYS A 23 15.77 -58.91 46.86
CA CYS A 23 16.10 -59.98 45.94
C CYS A 23 14.87 -60.26 45.09
N GLU A 24 14.95 -60.08 43.77
CA GLU A 24 13.91 -60.57 42.86
C GLU A 24 13.66 -62.06 43.14
N PRO A 25 12.39 -62.50 43.23
CA PRO A 25 12.08 -63.89 43.53
C PRO A 25 12.67 -64.81 42.45
N ALA A 26 13.34 -65.89 42.87
CA ALA A 26 14.01 -66.79 41.95
C ALA A 26 12.99 -67.54 41.08
N MET A 27 13.15 -67.50 39.75
CA MET A 27 12.29 -68.21 38.80
C MET A 27 12.49 -69.73 38.83
N PHE A 28 13.61 -70.20 39.35
CA PHE A 28 13.89 -71.60 39.62
C PHE A 28 15.01 -71.71 40.65
N GLY A 29 15.17 -72.87 41.27
CA GLY A 29 16.27 -73.13 42.18
C GLY A 29 16.26 -74.55 42.71
N GLU A 30 17.29 -74.87 43.49
CA GLU A 30 17.44 -76.17 44.13
C GLU A 30 17.57 -75.99 45.64
N VAL A 31 16.92 -76.87 46.38
CA VAL A 31 16.96 -76.95 47.84
C VAL A 31 17.39 -78.35 48.23
N SER A 32 18.32 -78.43 49.18
CA SER A 32 18.82 -79.71 49.68
C SER A 32 18.82 -79.77 51.21
N SER A 33 18.72 -80.98 51.74
CA SER A 33 18.91 -81.23 53.17
C SER A 33 20.33 -80.82 53.61
N PRO A 34 20.52 -80.45 54.88
CA PRO A 34 21.84 -80.07 55.38
C PRO A 34 22.88 -81.16 55.11
N GLN A 35 24.06 -80.75 54.63
CA GLN A 35 25.21 -81.60 54.33
C GLN A 35 25.08 -82.53 53.13
N TYR A 36 23.94 -82.53 52.41
CA TYR A 36 23.79 -83.32 51.18
C TYR A 36 24.97 -83.10 50.21
N PRO A 37 25.60 -84.15 49.65
CA PRO A 37 25.19 -85.56 49.64
C PRO A 37 25.76 -86.41 50.79
N GLN A 38 26.21 -85.82 51.90
CA GLN A 38 26.55 -86.55 53.13
C GLN A 38 25.30 -86.79 53.98
N PRO A 39 25.32 -87.80 54.88
CA PRO A 39 24.18 -88.07 55.76
C PRO A 39 23.78 -86.85 56.58
N TYR A 40 22.48 -86.60 56.70
CA TYR A 40 21.99 -85.43 57.44
C TYR A 40 22.18 -85.61 58.96
N PRO A 41 22.31 -84.52 59.74
CA PRO A 41 22.41 -84.59 61.19
C PRO A 41 21.07 -84.87 61.88
N ALA A 42 21.13 -85.52 63.05
CA ALA A 42 20.01 -85.68 63.96
C ALA A 42 19.63 -84.35 64.64
N ASN A 43 18.38 -84.23 65.08
CA ASN A 43 17.78 -83.13 65.83
C ASN A 43 17.90 -81.77 65.11
N ILE A 44 17.50 -81.75 63.84
CA ILE A 44 17.49 -80.55 63.02
C ILE A 44 16.07 -80.19 62.60
N GLN A 45 15.78 -78.89 62.70
CA GLN A 45 14.66 -78.25 62.03
C GLN A 45 15.19 -77.22 61.03
N LYS A 46 14.90 -77.42 59.74
CA LYS A 46 15.20 -76.45 58.68
C LYS A 46 13.95 -76.10 57.90
N GLN A 47 13.87 -74.84 57.50
CA GLN A 47 12.77 -74.31 56.72
C GLN A 47 13.32 -73.52 55.53
N TRP A 48 12.70 -73.71 54.37
CA TRP A 48 12.94 -72.91 53.17
C TRP A 48 11.62 -72.31 52.71
N ASP A 49 11.58 -70.98 52.62
CA ASP A 49 10.47 -70.23 52.06
C ASP A 49 10.78 -69.91 50.60
N LEU A 50 10.09 -70.61 49.71
CA LEU A 50 10.21 -70.47 48.27
C LEU A 50 9.14 -69.51 47.77
N GLU A 51 9.56 -68.52 46.99
CA GLU A 51 8.68 -67.54 46.38
C GLU A 51 9.09 -67.32 44.93
N VAL A 52 8.08 -67.31 44.05
CA VAL A 52 8.20 -66.87 42.65
C VAL A 52 7.42 -65.57 42.46
N PRO A 53 7.68 -64.81 41.38
CA PRO A 53 6.95 -63.57 41.13
C PRO A 53 5.43 -63.78 41.04
N GLN A 54 4.65 -62.73 41.30
CA GLN A 54 3.20 -62.77 41.07
C GLN A 54 2.92 -63.03 39.58
N GLY A 55 1.80 -63.70 39.29
CA GLY A 55 1.48 -64.22 37.95
C GLY A 55 2.06 -65.61 37.66
N TYR A 56 2.86 -66.16 38.58
CA TYR A 56 3.40 -67.52 38.49
C TYR A 56 2.96 -68.39 39.67
N GLN A 57 2.91 -69.69 39.43
CA GLN A 57 2.73 -70.74 40.43
C GLN A 57 4.02 -71.56 40.58
N LEU A 58 4.25 -72.10 41.78
CA LEU A 58 5.45 -72.90 42.09
C LEU A 58 5.24 -74.38 41.75
N GLN A 59 6.12 -74.94 40.93
CA GLN A 59 6.20 -76.38 40.69
C GLN A 59 7.45 -76.95 41.37
N LEU A 60 7.27 -77.84 42.34
CA LEU A 60 8.35 -78.52 43.07
C LEU A 60 8.48 -79.99 42.62
N THR A 61 9.70 -80.42 42.37
CA THR A 61 10.05 -81.81 42.04
C THR A 61 11.17 -82.29 42.94
N PHE A 62 11.01 -83.43 43.60
CA PHE A 62 12.09 -84.06 44.35
C PHE A 62 13.00 -84.84 43.39
N ASN A 63 14.28 -84.47 43.34
CA ASN A 63 15.29 -85.15 42.52
C ASN A 63 15.84 -86.38 43.25
N HIS A 64 15.97 -86.29 44.58
CA HIS A 64 16.40 -87.36 45.45
C HIS A 64 15.70 -87.23 46.81
N LEU A 65 15.28 -88.35 47.40
CA LEU A 65 14.74 -88.39 48.75
C LEU A 65 15.11 -89.72 49.40
N ASP A 66 15.92 -89.64 50.46
CA ASP A 66 16.36 -90.75 51.29
C ASP A 66 16.32 -90.28 52.74
N ILE A 67 15.17 -90.48 53.38
CA ILE A 67 14.86 -90.03 54.74
C ILE A 67 14.32 -91.24 55.51
N GLU A 68 14.61 -91.33 56.82
CA GLU A 68 14.18 -92.45 57.65
C GLU A 68 12.68 -92.73 57.51
N SER A 69 12.33 -93.99 57.22
CA SER A 69 10.94 -94.39 56.96
C SER A 69 10.21 -94.68 58.27
N SER A 70 9.11 -93.96 58.52
CA SER A 70 8.24 -94.16 59.68
C SER A 70 6.75 -93.97 59.31
N PRO A 71 5.80 -94.55 60.06
CA PRO A 71 4.37 -94.33 59.83
C PRO A 71 4.04 -92.84 59.89
N ASP A 72 3.37 -92.31 58.85
CA ASP A 72 3.05 -90.88 58.67
C ASP A 72 4.28 -89.93 58.76
N CYS A 73 5.47 -90.48 58.49
CA CYS A 73 6.76 -89.81 58.61
C CYS A 73 6.91 -89.13 59.98
N TYR A 74 6.63 -89.88 61.04
CA TYR A 74 6.59 -89.39 62.42
C TYR A 74 7.96 -88.98 62.96
N TYR A 75 9.02 -89.74 62.65
CA TYR A 75 10.40 -89.44 63.06
C TYR A 75 10.97 -88.35 62.14
N ASP A 76 11.53 -88.74 60.99
CA ASP A 76 12.10 -87.79 60.05
C ASP A 76 11.15 -87.49 58.88
N SER A 77 11.08 -86.23 58.45
CA SER A 77 10.20 -85.84 57.35
C SER A 77 10.58 -84.53 56.66
N VAL A 78 10.20 -84.42 55.39
CA VAL A 78 10.09 -83.15 54.67
C VAL A 78 8.62 -82.84 54.37
N THR A 79 8.13 -81.72 54.88
CA THR A 79 6.74 -81.27 54.72
C THR A 79 6.67 -80.09 53.75
N VAL A 80 5.76 -80.16 52.78
CA VAL A 80 5.50 -79.12 51.79
C VAL A 80 4.19 -78.41 52.16
N VAL A 81 4.25 -77.09 52.36
CA VAL A 81 3.12 -76.26 52.78
C VAL A 81 2.92 -75.10 51.81
N SER A 82 1.69 -74.81 51.41
CA SER A 82 1.35 -73.60 50.64
C SER A 82 0.11 -72.95 51.26
N ASP A 83 0.16 -71.64 51.52
CA ASP A 83 -0.92 -70.87 52.15
C ASP A 83 -1.55 -71.53 53.39
N LYS A 84 -0.70 -72.03 54.29
CA LYS A 84 -1.06 -72.75 55.53
C LYS A 84 -1.75 -74.10 55.32
N LYS A 85 -1.86 -74.58 54.08
CA LYS A 85 -2.33 -75.93 53.74
C LYS A 85 -1.13 -76.83 53.47
N VAL A 86 -1.08 -77.97 54.16
CA VAL A 86 -0.07 -79.01 53.89
C VAL A 86 -0.41 -79.67 52.55
N LEU A 87 0.48 -79.53 51.56
CA LEU A 87 0.36 -80.18 50.26
C LEU A 87 0.85 -81.63 50.32
N GLY A 88 1.82 -81.94 51.20
CA GLY A 88 2.27 -83.29 51.48
C GLY A 88 3.36 -83.35 52.56
N LYS A 89 3.54 -84.53 53.16
CA LYS A 89 4.60 -84.84 54.14
C LYS A 89 5.28 -86.15 53.72
N PHE A 90 6.60 -86.12 53.59
CA PHE A 90 7.35 -87.13 52.84
C PHE A 90 8.56 -87.70 53.60
N CYS A 91 8.79 -89.01 53.43
CA CYS A 91 9.91 -89.79 53.98
C CYS A 91 10.05 -91.12 53.20
N GLY A 92 11.07 -91.92 53.51
CA GLY A 92 11.39 -93.17 52.81
C GLY A 92 12.59 -93.02 51.85
N GLN A 93 12.96 -94.11 51.20
CA GLN A 93 14.10 -94.15 50.26
C GLN A 93 13.69 -94.63 48.87
N ASN A 94 12.68 -95.48 48.78
CA ASN A 94 12.26 -96.07 47.51
C ASN A 94 10.93 -95.46 47.06
N SER A 95 10.73 -95.30 45.75
CA SER A 95 9.49 -94.76 45.18
C SER A 95 8.26 -95.65 45.45
N THR A 96 8.48 -96.89 45.91
CA THR A 96 7.45 -97.81 46.39
C THR A 96 6.99 -97.53 47.82
N ASP A 97 7.71 -96.70 48.59
CA ASP A 97 7.31 -96.33 49.94
C ASP A 97 6.06 -95.44 49.88
N LYS A 98 5.07 -95.75 50.73
CA LYS A 98 3.74 -95.11 50.70
C LYS A 98 3.80 -93.57 50.84
N PHE A 99 4.81 -93.06 51.54
CA PHE A 99 4.99 -91.64 51.83
C PHE A 99 6.13 -90.99 51.02
N HIS A 100 6.67 -91.68 50.02
CA HIS A 100 7.64 -91.10 49.10
C HIS A 100 6.91 -90.30 48.01
N PRO A 101 7.36 -89.09 47.63
CA PRO A 101 6.65 -88.22 46.66
C PRO A 101 6.65 -88.79 45.24
N GLY A 102 7.61 -89.67 44.94
CA GLY A 102 7.83 -90.23 43.60
C GLY A 102 8.26 -89.14 42.60
N ASP A 103 8.08 -89.41 41.31
CA ASP A 103 8.48 -88.49 40.24
C ASP A 103 7.40 -87.44 39.91
N LYS A 104 6.32 -87.37 40.69
CA LYS A 104 5.20 -86.47 40.40
C LYS A 104 5.51 -85.06 40.91
N PRO A 105 5.44 -84.02 40.05
CA PRO A 105 5.63 -82.65 40.50
C PRO A 105 4.46 -82.19 41.37
N ILE A 106 4.78 -81.40 42.38
CA ILE A 106 3.82 -80.78 43.30
C ILE A 106 3.62 -79.34 42.85
N LEU A 107 2.40 -79.00 42.44
CA LEU A 107 2.05 -77.65 42.00
C LEU A 107 1.38 -76.89 43.16
N ALA A 108 1.96 -75.76 43.53
CA ALA A 108 1.37 -74.84 44.49
C ALA A 108 0.23 -74.04 43.83
N PRO A 109 -0.92 -73.83 44.51
CA PRO A 109 -1.99 -72.98 43.99
C PRO A 109 -1.64 -71.48 43.96
N GLY A 110 -0.58 -71.07 44.68
CA GLY A 110 -0.12 -69.68 44.73
C GLY A 110 1.37 -69.55 44.39
N ASN A 111 1.91 -68.35 44.56
CA ASN A 111 3.30 -68.01 44.23
C ASN A 111 4.29 -68.29 45.39
N ARG A 112 3.83 -68.91 46.49
CA ARG A 112 4.63 -69.21 47.68
C ARG A 112 4.49 -70.67 48.12
N LEU A 113 5.61 -71.26 48.52
CA LEU A 113 5.72 -72.63 48.99
C LEU A 113 6.76 -72.72 50.12
N GLN A 114 6.43 -73.40 51.21
CA GLN A 114 7.32 -73.59 52.36
C GLN A 114 7.69 -75.07 52.50
N LEU A 115 8.98 -75.35 52.61
CA LEU A 115 9.54 -76.67 52.88
C LEU A 115 10.03 -76.73 54.33
N VAL A 116 9.58 -77.71 55.10
CA VAL A 116 9.98 -77.91 56.50
C VAL A 116 10.58 -79.30 56.66
N PHE A 117 11.88 -79.37 56.92
CA PHE A 117 12.61 -80.61 57.18
C PHE A 117 12.87 -80.77 58.68
N LEU A 118 12.46 -81.91 59.22
CA LEU A 118 12.52 -82.25 60.65
C LEU A 118 13.21 -83.61 60.80
N THR A 119 14.17 -83.69 61.72
CA THR A 119 14.85 -84.94 62.10
C THR A 119 14.81 -85.15 63.62
N ASP A 120 14.72 -86.41 64.05
CA ASP A 120 14.62 -86.80 65.46
C ASP A 120 16.01 -86.93 66.14
N ASP A 121 16.06 -87.41 67.38
CA ASP A 121 17.31 -87.52 68.16
C ASP A 121 18.20 -88.71 67.74
N SER A 122 17.80 -89.55 66.78
CA SER A 122 18.45 -90.82 66.43
C SER A 122 18.61 -91.10 64.94
N ASN A 123 19.81 -90.84 64.39
CA ASN A 123 20.19 -91.30 63.04
C ASN A 123 21.04 -92.57 63.10
N HIS A 124 20.43 -93.71 63.42
CA HIS A 124 21.15 -94.99 63.51
C HIS A 124 21.60 -95.53 62.13
N GLU A 125 20.90 -95.16 61.06
CA GLU A 125 21.22 -95.49 59.66
C GLU A 125 21.66 -94.22 58.89
N SER A 126 22.63 -94.39 57.98
CA SER A 126 23.21 -93.26 57.22
C SER A 126 22.34 -92.88 56.02
N HIS A 127 21.28 -92.10 56.25
CA HIS A 127 20.41 -91.57 55.19
C HIS A 127 20.93 -90.25 54.60
N LEU A 128 20.92 -90.11 53.28
CA LEU A 128 21.52 -88.96 52.58
C LEU A 128 20.66 -87.68 52.60
N GLY A 129 19.35 -87.82 52.83
CA GLY A 129 18.39 -86.72 52.85
C GLY A 129 17.80 -86.45 51.46
N PHE A 130 17.49 -85.19 51.15
CA PHE A 130 16.74 -84.84 49.94
C PHE A 130 17.40 -83.73 49.12
N THR A 131 17.11 -83.74 47.83
CA THR A 131 17.25 -82.59 46.93
C THR A 131 15.96 -82.38 46.16
N ALA A 132 15.53 -81.13 46.06
CA ALA A 132 14.33 -80.74 45.35
C ALA A 132 14.59 -79.52 44.48
N PHE A 133 14.10 -79.57 43.24
CA PHE A 133 14.14 -78.48 42.29
C PHE A 133 12.76 -77.81 42.23
N PHE A 134 12.73 -76.48 42.29
CA PHE A 134 11.52 -75.70 42.09
C PHE A 134 11.64 -74.82 40.85
N GLN A 135 10.51 -74.58 40.17
CA GLN A 135 10.43 -73.65 39.04
C GLN A 135 9.10 -72.89 39.04
N ALA A 136 9.12 -71.67 38.50
CA ALA A 136 7.96 -70.85 38.24
C ALA A 136 7.26 -71.33 36.96
N VAL A 137 5.95 -71.55 37.05
CA VAL A 137 5.08 -71.87 35.91
C VAL A 137 4.09 -70.73 35.75
N ASP A 138 3.97 -70.21 34.53
CA ASP A 138 3.07 -69.11 34.18
C ASP A 138 1.60 -69.49 34.44
N ILE A 139 0.82 -68.55 34.97
CA ILE A 139 -0.64 -68.71 35.11
C ILE A 139 -1.28 -68.12 33.87
N ASP A 140 -2.04 -68.92 33.11
CA ASP A 140 -2.79 -68.42 31.96
C ASP A 140 -4.13 -67.83 32.41
N GLU A 141 -4.17 -66.50 32.60
CA GLU A 141 -5.38 -65.83 33.07
C GLU A 141 -6.50 -65.85 32.01
N CYS A 142 -6.16 -65.97 30.72
CA CYS A 142 -7.12 -66.00 29.62
C CYS A 142 -7.85 -67.35 29.49
N SER A 143 -7.25 -68.45 29.94
CA SER A 143 -7.89 -69.78 29.95
C SER A 143 -8.59 -70.14 31.25
N SER A 144 -8.38 -69.34 32.32
CA SER A 144 -9.00 -69.56 33.62
C SER A 144 -10.51 -69.24 33.59
N SER A 145 -11.34 -70.25 33.41
CA SER A 145 -12.79 -70.18 33.63
C SER A 145 -13.13 -70.19 35.13
N SER A 146 -12.49 -69.34 35.94
CA SER A 146 -12.83 -69.21 37.36
C SER A 146 -14.08 -68.32 37.51
N VAL A 147 -15.18 -68.97 37.88
CA VAL A 147 -16.58 -68.49 37.83
C VAL A 147 -16.92 -67.42 38.87
N GLU A 148 -15.94 -66.74 39.47
CA GLU A 148 -16.20 -65.74 40.53
C GLU A 148 -16.10 -64.26 40.09
N ASN A 149 -15.41 -63.93 38.98
CA ASN A 149 -15.23 -62.52 38.57
C ASN A 149 -15.40 -62.20 37.06
N GLY A 150 -15.88 -63.15 36.24
CA GLY A 150 -16.08 -62.93 34.79
C GLY A 150 -14.77 -62.90 33.98
N PRO A 151 -14.83 -62.75 32.64
CA PRO A 151 -13.64 -62.73 31.80
C PRO A 151 -12.77 -61.49 32.08
N PRO A 152 -11.42 -61.62 32.02
CA PRO A 152 -10.49 -60.54 32.41
C PRO A 152 -10.48 -59.33 31.46
N CYS A 153 -10.91 -59.49 30.20
CA CYS A 153 -10.97 -58.44 29.17
C CYS A 153 -12.37 -58.35 28.54
N SER A 154 -12.81 -57.15 28.14
CA SER A 154 -14.13 -56.98 27.51
C SER A 154 -14.22 -57.51 26.06
N GLN A 155 -13.10 -57.62 25.35
CA GLN A 155 -13.03 -58.10 23.96
C GLN A 155 -11.93 -59.14 23.75
N ILE A 156 -10.68 -58.72 23.57
CA ILE A 156 -9.56 -59.62 23.26
C ILE A 156 -8.67 -59.75 24.50
N CYS A 157 -8.40 -60.99 24.95
CA CYS A 157 -7.44 -61.32 26.01
C CYS A 157 -6.20 -61.98 25.41
N LEU A 158 -5.01 -61.49 25.78
CA LEU A 158 -3.72 -62.03 25.35
C LEU A 158 -2.90 -62.40 26.59
N ASN A 159 -2.65 -63.70 26.80
CA ASN A 159 -1.81 -64.18 27.90
C ASN A 159 -0.35 -63.79 27.67
N THR A 160 0.34 -63.35 28.72
CA THR A 160 1.76 -62.99 28.70
C THR A 160 2.47 -63.64 29.88
N LEU A 161 3.80 -63.74 29.84
CA LEU A 161 4.54 -64.33 30.95
C LEU A 161 4.39 -63.46 32.21
N GLY A 162 3.71 -63.99 33.23
CA GLY A 162 3.44 -63.38 34.53
C GLY A 162 2.28 -62.39 34.55
N SER A 163 1.48 -62.26 33.48
CA SER A 163 0.34 -61.31 33.38
C SER A 163 -0.50 -61.54 32.11
N TYR A 164 -1.48 -60.68 31.84
CA TYR A 164 -2.22 -60.62 30.58
C TYR A 164 -2.40 -59.18 30.07
N LEU A 165 -2.72 -59.03 28.78
CA LEU A 165 -3.05 -57.76 28.14
C LEU A 165 -4.42 -57.83 27.46
N CYS A 166 -5.16 -56.72 27.51
CA CYS A 166 -6.42 -56.58 26.77
C CYS A 166 -6.23 -55.75 25.50
N ALA A 167 -6.93 -56.12 24.43
CA ALA A 167 -6.95 -55.38 23.17
C ALA A 167 -8.38 -55.22 22.64
N CYS A 168 -8.55 -54.25 21.73
CA CYS A 168 -9.85 -53.89 21.17
C CYS A 168 -9.90 -54.14 19.66
N TYR A 169 -11.09 -54.44 19.13
CA TYR A 169 -11.34 -54.47 17.70
C TYR A 169 -11.19 -53.08 17.07
N HIS A 170 -10.98 -53.04 15.76
CA HIS A 170 -10.81 -51.79 15.02
C HIS A 170 -12.02 -50.85 15.22
N GLY A 171 -11.77 -49.59 15.60
CA GLY A 171 -12.81 -48.59 15.89
C GLY A 171 -13.17 -48.44 17.38
N TYR A 172 -12.61 -49.28 18.25
CA TYR A 172 -12.73 -49.18 19.69
C TYR A 172 -11.39 -48.75 20.32
N THR A 173 -11.46 -47.96 21.39
CA THR A 173 -10.30 -47.50 22.15
C THR A 173 -10.30 -48.16 23.52
N LEU A 174 -9.15 -48.67 23.96
CA LEU A 174 -8.98 -49.26 25.28
C LEU A 174 -9.00 -48.17 26.35
N ARG A 175 -9.86 -48.31 27.37
CA ARG A 175 -9.96 -47.37 28.48
C ARG A 175 -8.68 -47.35 29.33
N PRO A 176 -8.49 -46.31 30.15
CA PRO A 176 -7.40 -46.25 31.13
C PRO A 176 -7.42 -47.40 32.16
N ASP A 177 -8.56 -48.08 32.33
CA ASP A 177 -8.68 -49.29 33.15
C ASP A 177 -7.96 -50.52 32.55
N GLN A 178 -7.44 -50.40 31.33
CA GLN A 178 -6.75 -51.43 30.55
C GLN A 178 -7.56 -52.71 30.33
N ARG A 179 -8.88 -52.67 30.51
CA ARG A 179 -9.77 -53.83 30.40
C ARG A 179 -10.96 -53.61 29.47
N THR A 180 -11.47 -52.38 29.40
CA THR A 180 -12.74 -52.07 28.74
C THR A 180 -12.51 -51.35 27.40
N CYS A 181 -13.13 -51.84 26.34
CA CYS A 181 -13.11 -51.23 25.01
C CYS A 181 -14.34 -50.34 24.78
N VAL A 182 -14.15 -49.08 24.40
CA VAL A 182 -15.25 -48.14 24.07
C VAL A 182 -15.19 -47.67 22.63
N LEU A 183 -16.35 -47.52 22.00
CA LEU A 183 -16.45 -46.99 20.65
C LEU A 183 -16.38 -45.45 20.69
N GLU A 184 -15.44 -44.87 19.94
CA GLU A 184 -15.33 -43.41 19.79
C GLU A 184 -15.88 -43.02 18.41
N CYS A 185 -17.18 -42.70 18.33
CA CYS A 185 -17.87 -42.43 17.06
C CYS A 185 -18.12 -40.93 16.78
N GLY A 186 -17.56 -40.03 17.59
CA GLY A 186 -17.61 -38.59 17.39
C GLY A 186 -16.41 -37.93 18.05
N GLY A 187 -15.65 -37.12 17.29
CA GLY A 187 -14.42 -36.53 17.81
C GLY A 187 -13.61 -35.66 16.85
N GLY A 188 -14.16 -35.29 15.69
CA GLY A 188 -13.41 -34.50 14.71
C GLY A 188 -14.31 -33.60 13.86
N VAL A 189 -13.81 -32.40 13.58
CA VAL A 189 -14.41 -31.49 12.60
C VAL A 189 -13.84 -31.83 11.23
N ARG A 190 -14.71 -32.21 10.30
CA ARG A 190 -14.36 -32.43 8.90
C ARG A 190 -14.34 -31.08 8.19
N SER A 191 -13.15 -30.72 7.70
CA SER A 191 -12.91 -29.44 7.01
C SER A 191 -12.59 -29.62 5.52
N GLU A 192 -12.55 -30.86 5.03
CA GLU A 192 -12.33 -31.14 3.62
C GLU A 192 -13.50 -30.63 2.75
N LEU A 193 -13.25 -30.36 1.46
CA LEU A 193 -14.27 -29.83 0.53
C LEU A 193 -15.25 -30.91 0.04
N GLU A 194 -14.88 -32.17 0.21
CA GLU A 194 -15.69 -33.34 -0.06
C GLU A 194 -15.27 -34.49 0.87
N GLY A 195 -16.17 -35.43 1.12
CA GLY A 195 -15.88 -36.59 1.94
C GLY A 195 -17.08 -37.50 2.13
N THR A 196 -16.85 -38.63 2.79
CA THR A 196 -17.89 -39.63 3.09
C THR A 196 -17.96 -39.85 4.60
N ILE A 197 -19.17 -39.95 5.13
CA ILE A 197 -19.45 -40.22 6.55
C ILE A 197 -20.44 -41.37 6.61
N SER A 198 -20.20 -42.33 7.49
CA SER A 198 -21.10 -43.44 7.77
C SER A 198 -21.23 -43.68 9.26
N SER A 199 -22.37 -44.23 9.66
CA SER A 199 -22.57 -44.68 11.04
C SER A 199 -21.62 -45.84 11.37
N PRO A 200 -21.28 -46.06 12.66
CA PRO A 200 -20.42 -47.16 13.05
C PRO A 200 -21.06 -48.50 12.73
N GLY A 201 -20.26 -49.45 12.22
CA GLY A 201 -20.74 -50.76 11.82
C GLY A 201 -21.41 -50.81 10.43
N PHE A 202 -21.69 -49.68 9.77
CA PHE A 202 -22.29 -49.68 8.43
C PHE A 202 -21.41 -50.43 7.40
N PRO A 203 -21.97 -51.30 6.54
CA PRO A 203 -23.41 -51.55 6.29
C PRO A 203 -24.08 -52.59 7.20
N ASP A 204 -23.34 -53.14 8.17
CA ASP A 204 -23.85 -54.09 9.15
C ASP A 204 -24.58 -53.39 10.32
N THR A 205 -25.00 -54.18 11.31
CA THR A 205 -25.77 -53.65 12.45
C THR A 205 -24.93 -52.68 13.27
N SER A 206 -25.45 -51.47 13.48
CA SER A 206 -24.87 -50.46 14.35
C SER A 206 -24.90 -50.93 15.81
N PRO A 207 -23.83 -50.69 16.59
CA PRO A 207 -23.83 -50.96 18.02
C PRO A 207 -24.99 -50.28 18.77
N LEU A 208 -25.32 -50.82 19.95
CA LEU A 208 -26.31 -50.26 20.86
C LEU A 208 -25.70 -49.16 21.73
N ASP A 209 -26.55 -48.31 22.33
CA ASP A 209 -26.17 -47.19 23.20
C ASP A 209 -25.14 -46.23 22.57
N LEU A 210 -25.38 -45.83 21.32
CA LEU A 210 -24.51 -44.89 20.59
C LEU A 210 -25.00 -43.46 20.70
N ASP A 211 -24.05 -42.55 20.89
CA ASP A 211 -24.22 -41.10 20.81
C ASP A 211 -23.08 -40.50 19.98
N CYS A 212 -23.28 -40.44 18.66
CA CYS A 212 -22.25 -40.01 17.72
C CYS A 212 -22.55 -38.60 17.19
N ILE A 213 -21.58 -37.69 17.29
CA ILE A 213 -21.68 -36.33 16.72
C ILE A 213 -20.64 -36.15 15.62
N TYR A 214 -21.11 -35.89 14.41
CA TYR A 214 -20.28 -35.55 13.25
C TYR A 214 -20.44 -34.07 12.90
N THR A 215 -19.33 -33.37 12.79
CA THR A 215 -19.33 -31.94 12.42
C THR A 215 -18.64 -31.75 11.08
N ILE A 216 -19.35 -31.21 10.09
CA ILE A 216 -18.79 -30.76 8.82
C ILE A 216 -18.73 -29.24 8.87
N SER A 217 -17.52 -28.69 8.90
CA SER A 217 -17.30 -27.25 8.96
C SER A 217 -16.23 -26.85 7.97
N VAL A 218 -16.66 -26.26 6.86
CA VAL A 218 -15.78 -25.75 5.82
C VAL A 218 -15.63 -24.24 5.94
N GLN A 219 -14.70 -23.65 5.18
CA GLN A 219 -14.50 -22.21 5.21
C GLN A 219 -15.79 -21.45 4.82
N PRO A 220 -16.11 -20.32 5.48
CA PRO A 220 -17.21 -19.46 5.06
C PRO A 220 -17.09 -19.06 3.59
N GLY A 221 -18.18 -19.17 2.83
CA GLY A 221 -18.23 -18.95 1.38
C GLY A 221 -18.33 -20.24 0.54
N PHE A 222 -18.27 -21.40 1.20
CA PHE A 222 -18.67 -22.68 0.65
C PHE A 222 -20.02 -23.11 1.25
N MET A 223 -20.88 -23.71 0.44
CA MET A 223 -22.16 -24.29 0.83
C MET A 223 -22.06 -25.81 0.73
N ILE A 224 -22.43 -26.50 1.80
CA ILE A 224 -22.39 -27.97 1.88
C ILE A 224 -23.68 -28.55 1.27
N THR A 225 -23.54 -29.55 0.42
CA THR A 225 -24.62 -30.42 -0.04
C THR A 225 -24.34 -31.83 0.45
N LEU A 226 -25.30 -32.41 1.18
CA LEU A 226 -25.25 -33.80 1.63
C LEU A 226 -25.96 -34.69 0.62
N ASN A 227 -25.41 -35.86 0.34
CA ASN A 227 -25.99 -36.87 -0.52
C ASN A 227 -26.02 -38.21 0.21
N PHE A 228 -27.19 -38.56 0.75
CA PHE A 228 -27.39 -39.81 1.47
C PHE A 228 -27.45 -41.00 0.51
N SER A 229 -26.76 -42.08 0.88
CA SER A 229 -26.87 -43.37 0.21
C SER A 229 -28.31 -43.88 0.26
N GLN A 230 -28.68 -44.71 -0.72
CA GLN A 230 -29.98 -45.41 -0.71
C GLN A 230 -30.04 -46.46 0.41
N ASN A 231 -28.89 -46.98 0.85
CA ASN A 231 -28.79 -47.89 1.98
C ASN A 231 -28.89 -47.08 3.28
N PHE A 232 -30.12 -46.90 3.77
CA PHE A 232 -30.44 -46.16 4.98
C PHE A 232 -31.43 -46.98 5.82
N HIS A 233 -31.05 -47.29 7.06
CA HIS A 233 -31.92 -47.98 8.00
C HIS A 233 -31.58 -47.57 9.44
N VAL A 234 -32.44 -46.72 9.98
CA VAL A 234 -32.40 -46.34 11.40
C VAL A 234 -33.69 -46.84 12.04
N ASP A 235 -33.59 -47.53 13.16
CA ASP A 235 -34.73 -48.24 13.74
C ASP A 235 -35.89 -47.27 14.06
N GLN A 236 -37.12 -47.74 13.87
CA GLN A 236 -38.33 -46.94 14.06
C GLN A 236 -39.43 -47.80 14.68
N VAL A 237 -39.82 -47.48 15.91
CA VAL A 237 -40.94 -48.14 16.60
C VAL A 237 -42.20 -47.30 16.43
N TYR A 238 -43.29 -47.96 16.00
CA TYR A 238 -44.62 -47.44 15.65
C TYR A 238 -44.72 -46.73 14.28
N SER A 239 -45.65 -47.22 13.45
CA SER A 239 -45.96 -46.73 12.10
C SER A 239 -46.78 -45.43 12.06
N GLN A 240 -46.96 -44.72 13.19
CA GLN A 240 -47.87 -43.57 13.32
C GLN A 240 -47.30 -42.41 14.16
N GLY A 241 -46.03 -42.04 13.98
CA GLY A 241 -45.50 -40.81 14.57
C GLY A 241 -44.10 -40.43 14.06
N GLU A 242 -43.94 -39.18 13.60
CA GLU A 242 -42.71 -38.61 13.02
C GLU A 242 -41.59 -38.31 14.04
N SER A 243 -41.67 -38.80 15.27
CA SER A 243 -40.84 -38.27 16.35
C SER A 243 -39.49 -38.96 16.56
N CYS A 244 -39.18 -40.05 15.83
CA CYS A 244 -37.92 -40.81 15.92
C CYS A 244 -37.40 -40.88 17.38
N LEU A 245 -38.20 -41.51 18.24
CA LEU A 245 -38.07 -41.40 19.70
C LEU A 245 -36.91 -42.20 20.29
N PHE A 246 -36.58 -43.32 19.65
CA PHE A 246 -35.61 -44.30 20.14
C PHE A 246 -34.31 -44.17 19.38
N HIS A 247 -34.31 -44.41 18.08
CA HIS A 247 -33.15 -44.21 17.22
C HIS A 247 -33.40 -43.04 16.27
N TRP A 248 -32.38 -42.20 16.06
CA TRP A 248 -32.48 -41.10 15.10
C TRP A 248 -31.14 -40.71 14.51
N LEU A 249 -31.19 -40.22 13.27
CA LEU A 249 -30.17 -39.34 12.72
C LEU A 249 -30.75 -37.93 12.65
N GLN A 250 -30.21 -37.00 13.43
CA GLN A 250 -30.58 -35.59 13.39
C GLN A 250 -29.60 -34.82 12.50
N VAL A 251 -30.13 -34.05 11.55
CA VAL A 251 -29.37 -33.12 10.72
C VAL A 251 -29.69 -31.70 11.17
N SER A 252 -28.68 -31.02 11.71
CA SER A 252 -28.75 -29.65 12.18
C SER A 252 -28.02 -28.74 11.20
N VAL A 253 -28.77 -27.84 10.56
CA VAL A 253 -28.26 -26.84 9.61
C VAL A 253 -28.42 -25.46 10.21
N GLN A 254 -27.37 -24.64 10.17
CA GLN A 254 -27.40 -23.29 10.76
C GLN A 254 -28.56 -22.45 10.17
N GLY A 255 -29.44 -21.92 11.02
CA GLY A 255 -30.57 -21.09 10.63
C GLY A 255 -31.81 -21.85 10.14
N LYS A 256 -31.85 -23.18 10.28
CA LYS A 256 -33.03 -24.03 10.04
C LYS A 256 -33.31 -24.87 11.27
N GLU A 257 -34.58 -25.24 11.48
CA GLU A 257 -34.96 -26.18 12.54
C GLU A 257 -34.32 -27.57 12.30
N PRO A 258 -33.72 -28.20 13.31
CA PRO A 258 -33.16 -29.56 13.21
C PRO A 258 -34.20 -30.57 12.76
N ARG A 259 -33.79 -31.52 11.90
CA ARG A 259 -34.67 -32.60 11.42
C ARG A 259 -34.12 -33.95 11.79
N LYS A 260 -34.96 -34.79 12.43
CA LYS A 260 -34.67 -36.19 12.73
C LYS A 260 -35.13 -37.10 11.60
N TYR A 261 -34.32 -38.10 11.31
CA TYR A 261 -34.55 -39.12 10.28
C TYR A 261 -34.45 -40.51 10.92
N CYS A 262 -35.47 -41.33 10.69
CA CYS A 262 -35.54 -42.74 11.08
C CYS A 262 -36.33 -43.54 10.04
N GLY A 263 -36.34 -44.86 10.16
CA GLY A 263 -36.94 -45.79 9.22
C GLY A 263 -35.99 -46.20 8.08
N VAL A 264 -36.58 -46.68 6.98
CA VAL A 264 -35.87 -47.25 5.83
C VAL A 264 -35.71 -46.30 4.65
N LYS A 265 -36.31 -45.11 4.71
CA LYS A 265 -36.33 -44.16 3.60
C LYS A 265 -35.18 -43.16 3.72
N SER A 266 -34.26 -43.20 2.76
CA SER A 266 -33.14 -42.25 2.69
C SER A 266 -33.62 -40.80 2.51
N PRO A 267 -32.99 -39.82 3.20
CA PRO A 267 -33.25 -38.39 2.98
C PRO A 267 -32.88 -37.89 1.58
N GLY A 268 -32.05 -38.63 0.83
CA GLY A 268 -31.57 -38.23 -0.50
C GLY A 268 -30.60 -37.05 -0.47
N VAL A 269 -30.68 -36.16 -1.47
CA VAL A 269 -29.80 -34.98 -1.59
C VAL A 269 -30.37 -33.79 -0.82
N LEU A 270 -29.59 -33.26 0.14
CA LEU A 270 -29.95 -32.11 0.96
C LEU A 270 -28.99 -30.95 0.69
N ASN A 271 -29.50 -29.88 0.07
CA ASN A 271 -28.78 -28.62 -0.09
C ASN A 271 -28.89 -27.81 1.21
N THR A 272 -27.81 -27.74 1.99
CA THR A 272 -27.86 -27.08 3.30
C THR A 272 -27.88 -25.56 3.17
N GLY A 273 -27.15 -25.02 2.19
CA GLY A 273 -26.98 -23.57 1.97
C GLY A 273 -26.04 -22.92 2.98
N THR A 274 -25.27 -23.72 3.73
CA THR A 274 -24.43 -23.25 4.83
C THR A 274 -23.04 -23.90 4.77
N HIS A 275 -22.06 -23.32 5.45
CA HIS A 275 -20.70 -23.85 5.57
C HIS A 275 -20.51 -24.75 6.79
N PHE A 276 -21.57 -24.93 7.60
CA PHE A 276 -21.53 -25.67 8.86
C PHE A 276 -22.77 -26.56 8.98
N VAL A 277 -22.55 -27.86 9.16
CA VAL A 277 -23.60 -28.86 9.35
C VAL A 277 -23.18 -29.81 10.47
N GLN A 278 -24.10 -30.09 11.38
CA GLN A 278 -23.90 -31.07 12.44
C GLN A 278 -24.87 -32.23 12.26
N LEU A 279 -24.36 -33.45 12.39
CA LEU A 279 -25.12 -34.68 12.34
C LEU A 279 -25.00 -35.36 13.70
N GLU A 280 -26.12 -35.79 14.26
CA GLU A 280 -26.18 -36.46 15.56
C GLU A 280 -26.90 -37.79 15.37
N TYR A 281 -26.20 -38.89 15.59
CA TYR A 281 -26.72 -40.24 15.43
C TYR A 281 -26.81 -40.92 16.80
N HIS A 282 -28.03 -41.31 17.16
CA HIS A 282 -28.35 -41.92 18.44
C HIS A 282 -28.97 -43.30 18.25
N THR A 283 -28.51 -44.29 19.03
CA THR A 283 -29.13 -45.61 19.21
C THR A 283 -29.28 -45.89 20.70
N ASP A 284 -30.36 -46.54 21.10
CA ASP A 284 -30.59 -46.92 22.49
C ASP A 284 -30.09 -48.35 22.77
N GLY A 285 -30.39 -48.89 23.96
CA GLY A 285 -30.00 -50.23 24.39
C GLY A 285 -30.82 -51.37 23.76
N TYR A 286 -31.75 -51.07 22.84
CA TYR A 286 -32.67 -51.99 22.21
C TYR A 286 -32.78 -51.73 20.69
N GLY A 287 -33.51 -52.56 19.97
CA GLY A 287 -33.72 -52.36 18.53
C GLY A 287 -32.55 -52.77 17.62
N GLN A 288 -32.72 -52.58 16.30
CA GLN A 288 -31.70 -52.95 15.31
C GLN A 288 -31.62 -51.92 14.16
N SER A 289 -30.52 -51.18 14.07
CA SER A 289 -30.24 -50.26 12.94
C SER A 289 -29.11 -50.81 12.06
N GLN A 290 -29.29 -50.87 10.75
CA GLN A 290 -28.19 -51.17 9.80
C GLN A 290 -27.38 -49.92 9.43
N GLY A 291 -27.81 -48.75 9.92
CA GLY A 291 -27.05 -47.51 9.84
C GLY A 291 -27.32 -46.69 8.58
N TRP A 292 -26.38 -45.79 8.27
CA TRP A 292 -26.46 -44.87 7.14
C TRP A 292 -25.07 -44.51 6.63
N SER A 293 -25.02 -44.07 5.37
CA SER A 293 -23.82 -43.47 4.76
C SER A 293 -24.23 -42.29 3.89
N LEU A 294 -23.41 -41.26 3.86
CA LEU A 294 -23.57 -40.10 2.99
C LEU A 294 -22.23 -39.63 2.45
N SER A 295 -22.25 -39.04 1.26
CA SER A 295 -21.16 -38.21 0.76
C SER A 295 -21.56 -36.74 0.82
N TYR A 296 -20.64 -35.87 1.17
CA TYR A 296 -20.86 -34.43 1.13
C TYR A 296 -19.92 -33.79 0.10
N THR A 297 -20.43 -32.76 -0.57
CA THR A 297 -19.67 -31.94 -1.52
C THR A 297 -19.92 -30.48 -1.21
N THR A 298 -19.01 -29.61 -1.64
CA THR A 298 -19.14 -28.17 -1.43
C THR A 298 -19.24 -27.40 -2.74
N GLN A 299 -20.07 -26.35 -2.73
CA GLN A 299 -20.20 -25.40 -3.82
C GLN A 299 -19.86 -24.00 -3.33
N ARG A 300 -19.14 -23.20 -4.12
CA ARG A 300 -18.86 -21.82 -3.77
C ARG A 300 -20.15 -20.99 -3.84
N VAL A 301 -20.34 -20.08 -2.88
CA VAL A 301 -21.43 -19.11 -2.91
C VAL A 301 -21.31 -18.24 -4.16
N GLN A 302 -22.44 -17.97 -4.82
CA GLN A 302 -22.51 -17.18 -6.03
C GLN A 302 -22.91 -15.73 -5.72
N CYS A 303 -22.18 -14.76 -6.29
CA CYS A 303 -22.53 -13.35 -6.27
C CYS A 303 -23.41 -12.96 -7.47
N PRO A 304 -24.25 -11.90 -7.33
CA PRO A 304 -25.02 -11.38 -8.45
C PRO A 304 -24.10 -10.89 -9.57
N HIS A 305 -24.59 -10.91 -10.80
CA HIS A 305 -23.86 -10.34 -11.93
C HIS A 305 -23.62 -8.84 -11.66
N PRO A 306 -22.37 -8.34 -11.74
CA PRO A 306 -22.04 -7.00 -11.27
C PRO A 306 -22.72 -5.89 -12.07
N GLY A 307 -23.20 -6.17 -13.29
CA GLY A 307 -23.83 -5.19 -14.16
C GLY A 307 -22.84 -4.49 -15.08
N THR A 308 -23.28 -3.40 -15.70
CA THR A 308 -22.48 -2.56 -16.60
C THR A 308 -22.34 -1.15 -16.04
N ILE A 309 -21.27 -0.47 -16.42
CA ILE A 309 -20.99 0.92 -16.04
C ILE A 309 -20.93 1.79 -17.29
N GLY A 310 -21.53 2.98 -17.23
CA GLY A 310 -21.41 3.98 -18.30
C GLY A 310 -19.97 4.46 -18.43
N ASN A 311 -19.47 4.63 -19.66
CA ASN A 311 -18.11 5.11 -19.95
C ASN A 311 -16.98 4.35 -19.24
N GLY A 312 -17.19 3.07 -18.93
CA GLY A 312 -16.17 2.19 -18.39
C GLY A 312 -16.40 0.73 -18.74
N THR A 313 -15.57 -0.13 -18.18
CA THR A 313 -15.59 -1.58 -18.41
C THR A 313 -15.35 -2.31 -17.10
N VAL A 314 -16.13 -3.38 -16.88
CA VAL A 314 -15.97 -4.31 -15.76
C VAL A 314 -15.29 -5.57 -16.28
N THR A 315 -14.17 -5.97 -15.65
CA THR A 315 -13.39 -7.15 -16.04
C THR A 315 -12.85 -7.89 -14.80
N PRO A 316 -12.58 -9.20 -14.88
CA PRO A 316 -12.91 -10.13 -15.96
C PRO A 316 -14.43 -10.40 -16.08
N LYS A 317 -14.88 -10.87 -17.25
CA LYS A 317 -16.27 -11.28 -17.50
C LYS A 317 -16.40 -12.79 -17.40
N PHE A 318 -16.98 -13.28 -16.31
CA PHE A 318 -17.29 -14.70 -16.12
C PHE A 318 -18.76 -15.00 -16.38
N ALA A 319 -19.07 -16.27 -16.70
CA ALA A 319 -20.46 -16.75 -16.82
C ALA A 319 -21.19 -16.69 -15.46
N GLN A 320 -20.49 -16.99 -14.38
CA GLN A 320 -20.94 -16.89 -13.00
C GLN A 320 -19.79 -16.37 -12.14
N TYR A 321 -20.10 -15.61 -11.09
CA TYR A 321 -19.11 -15.09 -10.15
C TYR A 321 -19.28 -15.79 -8.81
N LEU A 322 -18.21 -16.44 -8.37
CA LEU A 322 -18.20 -17.29 -7.19
C LEU A 322 -17.34 -16.66 -6.09
N TYR A 323 -17.50 -17.15 -4.87
CA TYR A 323 -16.70 -16.71 -3.71
C TYR A 323 -15.20 -16.64 -4.05
N ARG A 324 -14.59 -15.50 -3.67
CA ARG A 324 -13.21 -15.06 -3.97
C ARG A 324 -12.91 -14.62 -5.40
N ASP A 325 -13.85 -14.73 -6.33
CA ASP A 325 -13.70 -14.07 -7.63
C ASP A 325 -13.71 -12.56 -7.42
N TYR A 326 -13.03 -11.83 -8.31
CA TYR A 326 -12.88 -10.39 -8.21
C TYR A 326 -13.17 -9.71 -9.53
N ILE A 327 -13.54 -8.44 -9.44
CA ILE A 327 -13.75 -7.55 -10.57
C ILE A 327 -12.97 -6.27 -10.40
N HIS A 328 -12.56 -5.72 -11.53
CA HIS A 328 -11.95 -4.43 -11.71
C HIS A 328 -12.83 -3.56 -12.59
N VAL A 329 -12.76 -2.25 -12.36
CA VAL A 329 -13.40 -1.26 -13.20
C VAL A 329 -12.34 -0.35 -13.80
N ARG A 330 -12.39 -0.18 -15.11
CA ARG A 330 -11.57 0.78 -15.85
C ARG A 330 -12.47 1.71 -16.65
N CYS A 331 -12.32 3.02 -16.46
CA CYS A 331 -13.00 4.01 -17.26
C CYS A 331 -12.36 4.15 -18.65
N LYS A 332 -13.14 4.62 -19.63
CA LYS A 332 -12.63 5.01 -20.95
C LYS A 332 -11.65 6.19 -20.82
N PRO A 333 -10.75 6.40 -21.79
CA PRO A 333 -9.89 7.58 -21.82
C PRO A 333 -10.72 8.87 -21.69
N GLY A 334 -10.27 9.80 -20.85
CA GLY A 334 -11.00 11.03 -20.55
C GLY A 334 -11.98 10.95 -19.38
N TYR A 335 -12.13 9.78 -18.76
CA TYR A 335 -13.00 9.58 -17.60
C TYR A 335 -12.20 9.10 -16.39
N LYS A 336 -12.64 9.54 -15.21
CA LYS A 336 -12.08 9.20 -13.90
C LYS A 336 -13.05 8.36 -13.08
N ILE A 337 -12.50 7.49 -12.23
CA ILE A 337 -13.30 6.61 -11.37
C ILE A 337 -13.69 7.39 -10.11
N MET A 338 -15.00 7.45 -9.85
CA MET A 338 -15.59 8.11 -8.69
C MET A 338 -16.35 7.09 -7.84
N MET A 339 -16.08 7.07 -6.54
CA MET A 339 -16.86 6.32 -5.55
C MET A 339 -17.65 7.33 -4.71
N GLY A 340 -18.93 7.51 -5.04
CA GLY A 340 -19.70 8.66 -4.54
C GLY A 340 -19.07 9.97 -5.01
N GLU A 341 -18.68 10.83 -4.07
CA GLU A 341 -18.03 12.12 -4.36
C GLU A 341 -16.49 12.03 -4.38
N LYS A 342 -15.90 10.89 -4.04
CA LYS A 342 -14.45 10.73 -3.93
C LYS A 342 -13.85 10.10 -5.18
N GLU A 343 -12.85 10.75 -5.73
CA GLU A 343 -12.06 10.19 -6.83
C GLU A 343 -11.07 9.13 -6.32
N ILE A 344 -10.98 8.01 -7.03
CA ILE A 344 -10.06 6.90 -6.72
C ILE A 344 -9.22 6.51 -7.94
N SER A 345 -7.99 6.06 -7.71
CA SER A 345 -7.06 5.68 -8.79
C SER A 345 -7.29 4.27 -9.32
N SER A 346 -7.86 3.37 -8.53
CA SER A 346 -8.16 2.00 -8.92
C SER A 346 -9.35 1.45 -8.15
N TYR A 347 -10.05 0.49 -8.76
CA TYR A 347 -11.19 -0.18 -8.17
C TYR A 347 -11.02 -1.70 -8.23
N LYS A 348 -11.28 -2.37 -7.10
CA LYS A 348 -11.34 -3.83 -7.00
C LYS A 348 -12.44 -4.22 -6.02
N SER A 349 -13.39 -5.02 -6.47
CA SER A 349 -14.43 -5.62 -5.61
C SER A 349 -14.31 -7.14 -5.66
N ILE A 350 -14.56 -7.81 -4.54
CA ILE A 350 -14.38 -9.26 -4.38
C ILE A 350 -15.73 -9.84 -3.95
N CYS A 351 -16.09 -10.99 -4.52
CA CYS A 351 -17.27 -11.74 -4.10
C CYS A 351 -17.04 -12.34 -2.71
N GLN A 352 -17.83 -11.89 -1.74
CA GLN A 352 -17.70 -12.26 -0.34
C GLN A 352 -18.45 -13.57 -0.01
N SER A 353 -18.21 -14.09 1.18
CA SER A 353 -18.82 -15.35 1.65
C SER A 353 -20.34 -15.27 1.85
N ASN A 354 -20.89 -14.06 1.97
CA ASN A 354 -22.33 -13.80 2.07
C ASN A 354 -23.04 -13.69 0.70
N GLY A 355 -22.32 -13.91 -0.40
CA GLY A 355 -22.88 -13.80 -1.76
C GLY A 355 -23.08 -12.35 -2.24
N GLN A 356 -22.49 -11.37 -1.55
CA GLN A 356 -22.49 -9.97 -1.98
C GLN A 356 -21.09 -9.51 -2.40
N TRP A 357 -21.06 -8.47 -3.24
CA TRP A 357 -19.83 -7.80 -3.60
C TRP A 357 -19.35 -6.91 -2.45
N HIS A 358 -18.05 -6.96 -2.15
CA HIS A 358 -17.43 -6.13 -1.10
C HIS A 358 -17.67 -4.63 -1.29
N LEU A 359 -17.67 -4.17 -2.55
CA LEU A 359 -17.96 -2.78 -2.93
C LEU A 359 -19.03 -2.75 -4.01
N THR A 360 -19.88 -1.72 -3.96
CA THR A 360 -20.80 -1.35 -5.04
C THR A 360 -20.03 -0.78 -6.23
N LEU A 361 -20.58 -0.93 -7.44
CA LEU A 361 -19.94 -0.38 -8.64
C LEU A 361 -19.73 1.15 -8.51
N PRO A 362 -18.58 1.67 -8.97
CA PRO A 362 -18.29 3.10 -9.00
C PRO A 362 -18.95 3.75 -10.23
N GLU A 363 -18.76 5.05 -10.39
CA GLU A 363 -19.15 5.80 -11.58
C GLU A 363 -17.92 6.30 -12.35
N CYS A 364 -18.01 6.33 -13.68
CA CYS A 364 -17.01 6.98 -14.52
C CYS A 364 -17.50 8.38 -14.90
N LYS A 365 -16.89 9.42 -14.31
CA LYS A 365 -17.21 10.81 -14.63
C LYS A 365 -16.15 11.40 -15.54
N ILE A 366 -16.53 12.33 -16.42
CA ILE A 366 -15.60 12.98 -17.34
C ILE A 366 -14.56 13.80 -16.56
N ILE A 367 -13.35 13.90 -17.10
CA ILE A 367 -12.28 14.73 -16.54
C ILE A 367 -12.59 16.21 -16.81
N ASP A 368 -12.27 17.05 -15.83
CA ASP A 368 -12.37 18.52 -15.91
C ASP A 368 -10.94 19.08 -15.71
N CYS A 369 -10.49 19.94 -16.63
CA CYS A 369 -9.17 20.57 -16.59
C CYS A 369 -9.09 21.83 -15.70
N GLY A 370 -10.22 22.22 -15.09
CA GLY A 370 -10.37 23.49 -14.38
C GLY A 370 -10.38 24.69 -15.32
N ALA A 371 -10.60 25.88 -14.74
CA ALA A 371 -10.60 27.12 -15.49
C ALA A 371 -9.24 27.35 -16.17
N PRO A 372 -9.22 27.75 -17.45
CA PRO A 372 -7.98 28.13 -18.12
C PRO A 372 -7.26 29.25 -17.38
N LYS A 373 -5.93 29.26 -17.46
CA LYS A 373 -5.12 30.28 -16.80
C LYS A 373 -5.33 31.64 -17.52
N PRO A 374 -5.49 32.75 -16.79
CA PRO A 374 -5.72 34.05 -17.42
C PRO A 374 -4.50 34.47 -18.27
N LEU A 375 -4.77 35.01 -19.45
CA LEU A 375 -3.75 35.54 -20.36
C LEU A 375 -3.48 37.01 -20.05
N MET A 376 -2.24 37.35 -19.72
CA MET A 376 -1.85 38.75 -19.52
C MET A 376 -1.97 39.52 -20.84
N ASN A 377 -2.70 40.64 -20.82
CA ASN A 377 -2.99 41.47 -22.01
C ASN A 377 -3.77 40.74 -23.11
N GLY A 378 -4.58 39.77 -22.74
CA GLY A 378 -5.49 39.06 -23.63
C GLY A 378 -6.62 38.42 -22.85
N ASP A 379 -7.35 37.54 -23.52
CA ASP A 379 -8.40 36.72 -22.94
C ASP A 379 -8.48 35.37 -23.67
N PHE A 380 -9.42 34.52 -23.28
CA PHE A 380 -9.71 33.28 -23.97
C PHE A 380 -11.22 33.09 -24.17
N GLU A 381 -11.57 32.33 -25.20
CA GLU A 381 -12.95 31.93 -25.48
C GLU A 381 -13.05 30.40 -25.62
N LEU A 382 -14.16 29.83 -25.16
CA LEU A 382 -14.47 28.41 -25.37
C LEU A 382 -15.01 28.22 -26.79
N ILE A 383 -14.26 27.53 -27.64
CA ILE A 383 -14.59 27.30 -29.05
C ILE A 383 -15.38 26.01 -29.25
N SER A 384 -15.14 24.99 -28.42
CA SER A 384 -15.81 23.69 -28.54
C SER A 384 -15.83 22.95 -27.21
N GLY A 385 -16.87 22.14 -26.99
CA GLY A 385 -17.07 21.39 -25.75
C GLY A 385 -18.01 22.09 -24.77
N GLU A 386 -18.20 21.46 -23.62
CA GLU A 386 -19.01 22.00 -22.53
C GLU A 386 -18.09 22.26 -21.32
N ASN A 387 -18.13 23.49 -20.81
CA ASN A 387 -17.29 23.92 -19.70
C ASN A 387 -15.79 23.64 -19.94
N ASN A 388 -15.13 23.01 -18.96
CA ASN A 388 -13.70 22.70 -18.98
C ASN A 388 -13.45 21.19 -19.11
N GLU A 389 -14.41 20.46 -19.67
CA GLU A 389 -14.37 19.00 -19.73
C GLU A 389 -13.37 18.48 -20.76
N TYR A 390 -12.97 17.21 -20.62
CA TYR A 390 -12.06 16.53 -21.53
C TYR A 390 -12.49 16.68 -23.00
N LEU A 391 -11.52 17.02 -23.86
CA LEU A 391 -11.69 17.40 -25.28
C LEU A 391 -12.29 18.78 -25.53
N SER A 392 -12.68 19.55 -24.52
CA SER A 392 -13.04 20.96 -24.70
C SER A 392 -11.85 21.74 -25.24
N VAL A 393 -12.14 22.75 -26.05
CA VAL A 393 -11.16 23.55 -26.79
C VAL A 393 -11.39 25.02 -26.52
N ILE A 394 -10.34 25.70 -26.07
CA ILE A 394 -10.32 27.15 -25.89
C ILE A 394 -9.37 27.78 -26.90
N GLU A 395 -9.58 29.07 -27.15
CA GLU A 395 -8.70 29.88 -27.96
C GLU A 395 -8.31 31.15 -27.22
N TYR A 396 -7.01 31.33 -27.03
CA TYR A 396 -6.44 32.57 -26.51
C TYR A 396 -6.32 33.62 -27.62
N HIS A 397 -6.62 34.86 -27.27
CA HIS A 397 -6.43 36.03 -28.11
C HIS A 397 -5.86 37.20 -27.30
N CYS A 398 -5.05 38.05 -27.95
CA CYS A 398 -4.53 39.27 -27.31
C CYS A 398 -5.51 40.43 -27.43
N ASN A 399 -5.33 41.45 -26.57
CA ASN A 399 -6.07 42.70 -26.64
C ASN A 399 -5.59 43.55 -27.83
N GLU A 400 -6.06 43.19 -29.02
CA GLU A 400 -5.83 43.94 -30.25
C GLU A 400 -6.49 45.34 -30.19
N PRO A 401 -5.93 46.36 -30.87
CA PRO A 401 -4.72 46.34 -31.70
C PRO A 401 -3.43 46.67 -30.91
N TYR A 402 -3.47 46.62 -29.59
CA TYR A 402 -2.36 47.07 -28.73
C TYR A 402 -1.36 45.97 -28.42
N TYR A 403 -1.82 44.72 -28.41
CA TYR A 403 -1.01 43.54 -28.21
C TYR A 403 -1.27 42.50 -29.30
N ARG A 404 -0.27 41.67 -29.60
CA ARG A 404 -0.37 40.56 -30.55
C ARG A 404 0.54 39.41 -30.16
N PHE A 405 0.27 38.20 -30.63
CA PHE A 405 1.27 37.14 -30.60
C PHE A 405 2.38 37.40 -31.63
N LYS A 406 3.52 36.74 -31.43
CA LYS A 406 4.71 36.93 -32.27
C LYS A 406 4.52 36.35 -33.67
N ASP A 407 4.06 35.11 -33.74
CA ASP A 407 4.07 34.28 -34.95
C ASP A 407 2.68 33.86 -35.44
N THR A 408 1.63 34.01 -34.62
CA THR A 408 0.24 33.65 -34.95
C THR A 408 -0.73 34.75 -34.57
N SER A 409 -2.00 34.65 -34.99
CA SER A 409 -3.08 35.55 -34.52
C SER A 409 -3.83 34.99 -33.32
N LYS A 410 -3.88 33.65 -33.20
CA LYS A 410 -4.66 32.90 -32.21
C LYS A 410 -3.85 31.70 -31.70
N ALA A 411 -4.14 31.22 -30.49
CA ALA A 411 -3.51 30.05 -29.91
C ALA A 411 -4.56 29.13 -29.26
N THR A 412 -4.70 27.93 -29.82
CA THR A 412 -5.74 26.96 -29.43
C THR A 412 -5.21 25.93 -28.44
N TYR A 413 -5.98 25.67 -27.37
CA TYR A 413 -5.65 24.71 -26.32
C TYR A 413 -6.81 23.74 -26.12
N LYS A 414 -6.48 22.51 -25.77
CA LYS A 414 -7.44 21.43 -25.55
C LYS A 414 -7.28 20.85 -24.15
N CYS A 415 -8.40 20.52 -23.50
CA CYS A 415 -8.38 19.81 -22.23
C CYS A 415 -7.92 18.35 -22.43
N ALA A 416 -6.72 18.05 -21.96
CA ALA A 416 -6.06 16.77 -22.10
C ALA A 416 -6.39 15.79 -20.95
N VAL A 417 -6.00 14.53 -21.12
CA VAL A 417 -6.30 13.44 -20.18
C VAL A 417 -5.59 13.59 -18.83
N ASP A 418 -4.51 14.38 -18.79
CA ASP A 418 -3.73 14.71 -17.60
C ASP A 418 -4.27 15.92 -16.82
N ARG A 419 -5.47 16.41 -17.20
CA ARG A 419 -6.18 17.56 -16.58
C ARG A 419 -5.53 18.90 -16.85
N LYS A 420 -4.79 19.01 -17.96
CA LYS A 420 -4.17 20.26 -18.38
C LYS A 420 -4.76 20.75 -19.68
N TRP A 421 -4.79 22.07 -19.82
CA TRP A 421 -4.98 22.72 -21.10
C TRP A 421 -3.66 22.67 -21.86
N THR A 422 -3.63 21.98 -22.99
CA THR A 422 -2.41 21.82 -23.79
C THR A 422 -2.63 22.27 -25.23
N ASP A 423 -1.59 22.82 -25.84
CA ASP A 423 -1.60 23.16 -27.27
C ASP A 423 -1.52 21.91 -28.18
N VAL A 424 -1.44 22.14 -29.49
CA VAL A 424 -1.31 21.07 -30.51
C VAL A 424 -0.01 20.25 -30.34
N SER A 425 1.01 20.81 -29.68
CA SER A 425 2.30 20.16 -29.39
C SER A 425 2.35 19.53 -27.99
N ASN A 426 1.20 19.43 -27.29
CA ASN A 426 1.08 18.95 -25.91
C ASN A 426 1.86 19.78 -24.87
N ASN A 427 2.01 21.08 -25.11
CA ASN A 427 2.65 22.02 -24.18
C ASN A 427 1.59 22.76 -23.32
N ASP A 428 1.90 22.99 -22.04
CA ASP A 428 1.02 23.69 -21.08
C ASP A 428 1.45 25.14 -20.78
N LEU A 429 2.39 25.69 -21.57
CA LEU A 429 2.85 27.08 -21.48
C LEU A 429 1.83 28.05 -22.10
N ILE A 430 1.37 29.02 -21.33
CA ILE A 430 0.45 30.08 -21.81
C ILE A 430 1.18 30.94 -22.86
N PRO A 431 0.52 31.34 -23.97
CA PRO A 431 1.11 32.24 -24.95
C PRO A 431 1.37 33.64 -24.35
N ILE A 432 2.28 34.41 -24.96
CA ILE A 432 2.65 35.76 -24.49
C ILE A 432 2.17 36.81 -25.48
N CYS A 433 1.42 37.79 -24.98
CA CYS A 433 0.98 38.95 -25.75
C CYS A 433 2.05 40.05 -25.73
N TYR A 434 2.61 40.35 -26.90
CA TYR A 434 3.65 41.36 -27.08
C TYR A 434 3.05 42.73 -27.45
N PRO A 435 3.53 43.83 -26.86
CA PRO A 435 3.17 45.19 -27.25
C PRO A 435 3.37 45.46 -28.74
N VAL A 436 2.38 46.07 -29.38
CA VAL A 436 2.50 46.61 -30.74
C VAL A 436 3.09 48.03 -30.65
N CYS A 437 4.32 48.18 -31.14
CA CYS A 437 5.05 49.47 -31.14
C CYS A 437 4.84 50.28 -32.42
N GLY A 438 5.15 51.58 -32.35
CA GLY A 438 5.33 52.45 -33.52
C GLY A 438 4.05 52.79 -34.27
N MET A 439 2.91 52.72 -33.60
CA MET A 439 1.59 53.02 -34.17
C MET A 439 0.89 54.10 -33.36
N ASN A 440 0.27 55.05 -34.03
CA ASN A 440 -0.58 56.07 -33.43
C ASN A 440 -2.05 55.85 -33.85
N THR A 441 -3.01 56.41 -33.10
CA THR A 441 -4.45 56.24 -33.41
C THR A 441 -5.00 57.37 -34.27
N GLU A 442 -4.43 58.56 -34.19
CA GLU A 442 -4.84 59.71 -34.99
C GLU A 442 -4.18 59.69 -36.37
N VAL A 443 -5.00 59.58 -37.41
CA VAL A 443 -4.57 59.68 -38.81
C VAL A 443 -4.15 61.13 -39.08
N SER A 444 -2.83 61.35 -39.12
CA SER A 444 -2.26 62.63 -39.52
C SER A 444 -2.05 62.62 -41.03
N PHE A 445 -2.74 63.47 -41.78
CA PHE A 445 -2.46 63.60 -43.21
C PHE A 445 -1.07 64.19 -43.42
N GLY A 446 -0.21 63.44 -44.11
CA GLY A 446 1.15 63.82 -44.46
C GLY A 446 1.18 65.05 -45.37
N GLY A 447 1.32 66.23 -44.77
CA GLY A 447 1.55 67.49 -45.47
C GLY A 447 2.75 68.20 -44.85
N ARG A 448 3.57 68.88 -45.67
CA ARG A 448 4.60 69.80 -45.16
C ARG A 448 3.88 70.98 -44.52
N VAL A 449 3.93 71.09 -43.19
CA VAL A 449 3.33 72.23 -42.50
C VAL A 449 4.33 72.90 -41.56
N PHE A 450 4.20 74.22 -41.47
CA PHE A 450 5.11 75.22 -40.90
C PHE A 450 5.06 75.28 -39.35
N GLY A 451 6.22 75.44 -38.68
CA GLY A 451 6.35 75.74 -37.25
C GLY A 451 5.95 74.62 -36.28
N GLY A 452 6.44 74.65 -35.04
CA GLY A 452 6.07 73.67 -34.01
C GLY A 452 4.57 73.70 -33.72
N LYS A 453 3.89 72.56 -33.84
CA LYS A 453 2.42 72.43 -33.73
C LYS A 453 1.97 71.77 -32.43
N PRO A 454 0.79 72.13 -31.88
CA PRO A 454 0.21 71.36 -30.79
C PRO A 454 -0.15 69.94 -31.28
N ALA A 455 0.23 68.93 -30.49
CA ALA A 455 -0.14 67.54 -30.73
C ALA A 455 -1.58 67.27 -30.31
N ARG A 456 -2.26 66.37 -31.04
CA ARG A 456 -3.58 65.85 -30.66
C ARG A 456 -3.46 64.61 -29.78
N SER A 457 -4.51 64.31 -29.01
CA SER A 457 -4.56 63.09 -28.18
C SER A 457 -4.36 61.86 -29.06
N GLY A 458 -3.49 60.93 -28.64
CA GLY A 458 -3.20 59.71 -29.41
C GLY A 458 -2.37 59.92 -30.68
N GLN A 459 -1.94 61.15 -30.99
CA GLN A 459 -1.10 61.44 -32.15
C GLN A 459 0.36 61.01 -31.94
N ILE A 460 0.87 61.18 -30.71
CA ILE A 460 2.24 60.78 -30.30
C ILE A 460 2.15 60.01 -28.97
N PRO A 461 1.63 58.77 -29.00
CA PRO A 461 1.23 58.03 -27.79
C PRO A 461 2.41 57.49 -26.97
N TRP A 462 3.65 57.56 -27.48
CA TRP A 462 4.86 57.16 -26.76
C TRP A 462 5.51 58.29 -25.97
N GLN A 463 5.03 59.53 -26.11
CA GLN A 463 5.60 60.66 -25.38
C GLN A 463 5.31 60.53 -23.88
N LEU A 464 6.38 60.57 -23.10
CA LEU A 464 6.32 60.69 -21.65
C LEU A 464 6.83 62.06 -21.20
N PHE A 465 6.35 62.51 -20.05
CA PHE A 465 6.71 63.78 -19.46
C PHE A 465 6.94 63.66 -17.96
N HIS A 466 8.03 64.24 -17.47
CA HIS A 466 8.29 64.42 -16.05
C HIS A 466 8.27 65.92 -15.71
N LYS A 467 7.51 66.30 -14.68
CA LYS A 467 7.27 67.70 -14.30
C LYS A 467 7.97 68.14 -13.00
N GLN A 468 8.19 67.21 -12.06
CA GLN A 468 8.38 67.56 -10.65
C GLN A 468 9.84 67.91 -10.29
N LEU A 469 10.80 67.03 -10.58
CA LEU A 469 12.20 67.16 -10.15
C LEU A 469 13.04 67.89 -11.20
N ARG A 470 13.18 67.28 -12.38
CA ARG A 470 13.88 67.85 -13.53
C ARG A 470 13.02 67.69 -14.77
N ARG A 471 12.44 68.79 -15.25
CA ARG A 471 11.55 68.77 -16.41
C ARG A 471 12.24 68.06 -17.59
N GLY A 472 11.62 67.02 -18.11
CA GLY A 472 12.20 66.21 -19.17
C GLY A 472 11.18 65.30 -19.85
N GLY A 473 11.55 64.84 -21.04
CA GLY A 473 10.82 63.87 -21.83
C GLY A 473 11.40 62.47 -21.71
N ALA A 474 10.58 61.49 -22.07
CA ALA A 474 11.02 60.13 -22.33
C ALA A 474 10.13 59.52 -23.41
N SER A 475 10.52 58.36 -23.92
CA SER A 475 9.80 57.61 -24.95
C SER A 475 9.45 56.25 -24.41
N LEU A 476 8.17 55.90 -24.36
CA LEU A 476 7.75 54.54 -24.02
C LEU A 476 8.21 53.57 -25.11
N ILE A 477 8.96 52.51 -24.78
CA ILE A 477 9.50 51.53 -25.75
C ILE A 477 8.95 50.11 -25.57
N SER A 478 8.28 49.85 -24.43
CA SER A 478 7.42 48.67 -24.22
C SER A 478 6.28 49.04 -23.26
N ASP A 479 5.45 48.08 -22.86
CA ASP A 479 4.48 48.28 -21.76
C ASP A 479 5.15 48.37 -20.38
N TYR A 480 6.49 48.29 -20.29
CA TYR A 480 7.20 48.24 -19.00
C TYR A 480 8.48 49.10 -18.95
N TRP A 481 8.94 49.59 -20.10
CA TRP A 481 10.21 50.30 -20.24
C TRP A 481 10.05 51.61 -21.00
N ALA A 482 10.77 52.64 -20.56
CA ALA A 482 10.93 53.89 -21.28
C ALA A 482 12.40 54.26 -21.48
N LEU A 483 12.64 55.03 -22.54
CA LEU A 483 13.94 55.51 -23.00
C LEU A 483 14.03 57.03 -22.81
N THR A 484 15.11 57.51 -22.20
CA THR A 484 15.37 58.94 -21.99
C THR A 484 16.86 59.25 -22.12
N ALA A 485 17.23 60.52 -21.99
CA ALA A 485 18.63 60.95 -21.93
C ALA A 485 19.17 60.78 -20.51
N ALA A 486 20.43 60.36 -20.37
CA ALA A 486 21.06 60.18 -19.06
C ALA A 486 21.07 61.47 -18.25
N HIS A 487 21.30 62.63 -18.86
CA HIS A 487 21.34 63.91 -18.16
C HIS A 487 20.00 64.32 -17.53
N VAL A 488 18.88 63.77 -18.01
CA VAL A 488 17.55 64.02 -17.44
C VAL A 488 17.41 63.35 -16.08
N VAL A 489 18.06 62.20 -15.90
CA VAL A 489 17.90 61.34 -14.71
C VAL A 489 19.19 61.20 -13.88
N ASP A 490 20.30 61.79 -14.30
CA ASP A 490 21.57 61.81 -13.56
C ASP A 490 21.41 62.50 -12.21
N GLY A 491 21.72 61.76 -11.14
CA GLY A 491 21.53 62.15 -9.75
C GLY A 491 20.15 61.80 -9.17
N LEU A 492 19.27 61.19 -9.95
CA LEU A 492 17.89 60.84 -9.56
C LEU A 492 17.64 59.33 -9.52
N GLU A 493 18.66 58.48 -9.65
CA GLU A 493 18.50 57.03 -9.80
C GLU A 493 17.84 56.34 -8.61
N ASN A 494 18.03 56.89 -7.41
CA ASN A 494 17.45 56.40 -6.15
C ASN A 494 16.22 57.23 -5.72
N THR A 495 15.69 58.08 -6.59
CA THR A 495 14.54 58.94 -6.29
C THR A 495 13.28 58.40 -6.95
N ASN A 496 12.15 58.46 -6.25
CA ASN A 496 10.86 58.12 -6.84
C ASN A 496 10.50 59.13 -7.92
N MET A 497 10.69 58.75 -9.18
CA MET A 497 10.33 59.55 -10.35
C MET A 497 9.02 59.06 -10.96
N THR A 498 8.04 59.96 -11.07
CA THR A 498 6.77 59.70 -11.74
C THR A 498 6.77 60.27 -13.15
N TRP A 499 6.41 59.46 -14.13
CA TRP A 499 6.30 59.81 -15.54
C TRP A 499 4.83 59.84 -15.97
N LEU A 500 4.45 60.87 -16.71
CA LEU A 500 3.10 61.06 -17.22
C LEU A 500 3.07 60.73 -18.71
N GLY A 501 2.15 59.85 -19.11
CA GLY A 501 1.89 59.49 -20.50
C GLY A 501 0.43 59.72 -20.88
N GLY A 502 0.14 59.64 -22.18
CA GLY A 502 -1.22 59.80 -22.70
C GLY A 502 -1.80 61.22 -22.58
N ILE A 503 -0.94 62.21 -22.34
CA ILE A 503 -1.32 63.61 -22.18
C ILE A 503 -0.84 64.49 -23.33
N VAL A 504 -1.67 65.46 -23.69
CA VAL A 504 -1.28 66.59 -24.56
C VAL A 504 -1.21 67.91 -23.81
N ASN A 505 -1.68 67.95 -22.56
CA ASN A 505 -1.59 69.09 -21.68
C ASN A 505 -0.89 68.67 -20.36
N SER A 506 0.16 69.38 -19.96
CA SER A 506 0.92 69.13 -18.73
C SER A 506 0.13 69.38 -17.43
N GLN A 507 -1.09 69.90 -17.54
CA GLN A 507 -2.05 70.12 -16.45
C GLN A 507 -3.25 69.16 -16.54
N ASP A 508 -3.18 68.11 -17.37
CA ASP A 508 -4.24 67.11 -17.45
C ASP A 508 -4.51 66.51 -16.07
N ARG A 509 -5.80 66.34 -15.74
CA ARG A 509 -6.26 65.80 -14.46
C ARG A 509 -6.21 64.28 -14.42
N ASN A 510 -6.22 63.62 -15.58
CA ASN A 510 -6.27 62.16 -15.68
C ASN A 510 -5.12 61.59 -16.55
N PRO A 511 -3.84 61.89 -16.24
CA PRO A 511 -2.71 61.30 -16.95
C PRO A 511 -2.57 59.80 -16.69
N VAL A 512 -2.01 59.06 -17.65
CA VAL A 512 -1.48 57.73 -17.37
C VAL A 512 -0.21 57.90 -16.55
N THR A 513 -0.25 57.47 -15.30
CA THR A 513 0.83 57.68 -14.34
C THR A 513 1.70 56.43 -14.24
N MET A 514 3.01 56.59 -14.40
CA MET A 514 3.99 55.52 -14.39
C MET A 514 5.09 55.84 -13.38
N GLU A 515 5.26 54.98 -12.37
CA GLU A 515 6.33 55.16 -11.39
C GLU A 515 7.58 54.40 -11.84
N ALA A 516 8.74 55.05 -11.76
CA ALA A 516 10.02 54.41 -12.01
C ALA A 516 10.38 53.49 -10.82
N ASN A 517 10.57 52.20 -11.09
CA ASN A 517 11.15 51.24 -10.16
C ASN A 517 12.67 51.31 -10.19
N LYS A 518 13.24 51.39 -11.40
CA LYS A 518 14.69 51.41 -11.59
C LYS A 518 15.07 52.32 -12.75
N ILE A 519 16.09 53.15 -12.52
CA ILE A 519 16.69 54.00 -13.54
C ILE A 519 18.10 53.47 -13.81
N ILE A 520 18.41 53.24 -15.08
CA ILE A 520 19.67 52.62 -15.50
C ILE A 520 20.32 53.56 -16.53
N ILE A 521 21.35 54.27 -16.07
CA ILE A 521 22.16 55.16 -16.91
C ILE A 521 23.23 54.32 -17.61
N HIS A 522 23.49 54.61 -18.89
CA HIS A 522 24.53 53.93 -19.64
C HIS A 522 25.91 54.07 -18.96
N PRO A 523 26.69 52.99 -18.79
CA PRO A 523 27.91 53.01 -17.98
C PRO A 523 29.00 53.94 -18.51
N SER A 524 29.09 54.12 -19.84
CA SER A 524 30.06 55.01 -20.48
C SER A 524 29.65 56.50 -20.48
N TYR A 525 28.55 56.85 -19.82
CA TYR A 525 28.12 58.23 -19.69
C TYR A 525 29.01 59.00 -18.70
N GLN A 526 29.64 60.08 -19.17
CA GLN A 526 30.54 60.88 -18.34
C GLN A 526 29.74 61.83 -17.45
N ARG A 527 29.67 61.55 -16.14
CA ARG A 527 29.00 62.41 -15.16
C ARG A 527 29.83 63.65 -14.87
N VAL A 528 29.19 64.83 -14.86
CA VAL A 528 29.84 66.11 -14.53
C VAL A 528 29.25 66.64 -13.22
N PRO A 529 30.07 67.10 -12.26
CA PRO A 529 29.58 67.73 -11.03
C PRO A 529 28.68 68.93 -11.31
N VAL A 530 27.69 69.15 -10.43
CA VAL A 530 26.73 70.26 -10.54
C VAL A 530 27.47 71.60 -10.62
N GLY A 531 27.27 72.35 -11.71
CA GLY A 531 27.90 73.65 -11.95
C GLY A 531 29.15 73.65 -12.82
N GLY A 532 29.61 72.49 -13.30
CA GLY A 532 30.70 72.40 -14.29
C GLY A 532 30.22 72.59 -15.73
N ASP A 533 31.03 73.24 -16.58
CA ASP A 533 30.77 73.39 -18.01
C ASP A 533 30.85 72.03 -18.71
N ARG A 534 29.69 71.40 -18.96
CA ARG A 534 29.62 70.14 -19.72
C ARG A 534 29.70 70.43 -21.23
N LYS A 535 30.79 70.00 -21.84
CA LYS A 535 31.00 70.05 -23.31
C LYS A 535 30.99 68.68 -24.01
N ASN A 536 30.84 67.61 -23.23
CA ASN A 536 30.76 66.23 -23.72
C ASN A 536 29.48 65.55 -23.22
N PHE A 537 28.63 65.15 -24.16
CA PHE A 537 27.36 64.45 -23.92
C PHE A 537 27.40 63.00 -24.47
N ASN A 538 28.58 62.43 -24.71
CA ASN A 538 28.68 61.10 -25.29
C ASN A 538 28.02 60.06 -24.36
N ASN A 539 27.29 59.11 -24.95
CA ASN A 539 26.51 58.09 -24.24
C ASN A 539 25.39 58.65 -23.36
N ASP A 540 24.79 59.78 -23.74
CA ASP A 540 23.66 60.38 -23.05
C ASP A 540 22.34 59.62 -23.31
N ILE A 541 22.21 58.47 -22.66
CA ILE A 541 21.08 57.55 -22.76
C ILE A 541 20.84 56.82 -21.44
N ALA A 542 19.57 56.65 -21.08
CA ALA A 542 19.14 55.92 -19.89
C ALA A 542 17.82 55.17 -20.14
N LEU A 543 17.65 54.06 -19.42
CA LEU A 543 16.43 53.27 -19.39
C LEU A 543 15.72 53.43 -18.05
N ILE A 544 14.39 53.48 -18.12
CA ILE A 544 13.52 53.55 -16.96
C ILE A 544 12.64 52.31 -16.97
N LYS A 545 12.78 51.48 -15.94
CA LYS A 545 11.89 50.34 -15.68
C LYS A 545 10.73 50.81 -14.82
N MET A 546 9.51 50.59 -15.27
CA MET A 546 8.31 50.97 -14.53
C MET A 546 8.04 50.00 -13.37
N SER A 547 7.32 50.43 -12.34
CA SER A 547 6.91 49.59 -11.21
C SER A 547 5.88 48.53 -11.60
N ALA A 548 5.00 48.86 -12.55
CA ALA A 548 3.99 47.97 -13.10
C ALA A 548 3.91 48.12 -14.63
N ARG A 549 3.39 47.08 -15.30
CA ARG A 549 3.08 47.15 -16.74
C ARG A 549 1.96 48.15 -16.97
N VAL A 550 2.13 48.99 -17.97
CA VAL A 550 1.20 50.02 -18.39
C VAL A 550 0.17 49.39 -19.30
N GLN A 551 -1.11 49.59 -18.99
CA GLN A 551 -2.18 49.15 -19.86
C GLN A 551 -2.19 50.01 -21.13
N LEU A 552 -1.73 49.42 -22.24
CA LEU A 552 -1.71 50.09 -23.53
C LEU A 552 -3.12 50.38 -24.02
N GLY A 553 -3.27 51.52 -24.68
CA GLY A 553 -4.54 52.01 -25.18
C GLY A 553 -4.34 53.01 -26.31
N PRO A 554 -5.39 53.76 -26.71
CA PRO A 554 -5.30 54.65 -27.85
C PRO A 554 -4.30 55.80 -27.63
N ASN A 555 -4.17 56.27 -26.39
CA ASN A 555 -3.34 57.43 -26.05
C ASN A 555 -1.95 57.07 -25.50
N ILE A 556 -1.69 55.81 -25.15
CA ILE A 556 -0.43 55.36 -24.56
C ILE A 556 0.02 54.06 -25.24
N ARG A 557 1.10 54.16 -26.02
CA ARG A 557 1.64 53.07 -26.85
C ARG A 557 3.14 53.23 -27.00
N PRO A 558 3.91 52.14 -27.10
CA PRO A 558 5.36 52.26 -27.28
C PRO A 558 5.73 52.68 -28.70
N VAL A 559 6.87 53.35 -28.86
CA VAL A 559 7.57 53.56 -30.14
C VAL A 559 8.49 52.37 -30.40
N CYS A 560 8.71 52.00 -31.67
CA CYS A 560 9.63 50.91 -31.98
C CYS A 560 11.09 51.35 -31.78
N LEU A 561 11.93 50.41 -31.36
CA LEU A 561 13.38 50.56 -31.47
C LEU A 561 13.81 50.43 -32.95
N PRO A 562 14.89 51.10 -33.37
CA PRO A 562 15.32 51.08 -34.77
C PRO A 562 15.85 49.71 -35.17
N ASN A 563 15.58 49.27 -36.40
CA ASN A 563 16.11 48.01 -36.93
C ASN A 563 17.49 48.23 -37.58
N ILE A 564 18.48 47.39 -37.21
CA ILE A 564 19.87 47.39 -37.74
C ILE A 564 19.89 47.25 -39.27
N ILE A 565 18.93 46.54 -39.86
CA ILE A 565 18.86 46.26 -41.31
C ILE A 565 18.50 47.51 -42.14
N SER A 566 17.94 48.56 -41.52
CA SER A 566 17.45 49.74 -42.24
C SER A 566 18.54 50.71 -42.77
N GLY A 567 19.81 50.28 -42.73
CA GLY A 567 20.97 50.96 -43.31
C GLY A 567 21.54 52.10 -42.44
N PRO A 568 22.84 52.43 -42.59
CA PRO A 568 23.50 53.49 -41.81
C PRO A 568 23.17 54.92 -42.27
N VAL A 569 22.57 55.10 -43.45
CA VAL A 569 22.38 56.43 -44.06
C VAL A 569 20.96 56.95 -43.77
N MET A 570 20.87 57.81 -42.76
CA MET A 570 19.69 58.58 -42.42
C MET A 570 19.82 60.06 -42.81
N GLU A 571 20.97 60.44 -43.35
CA GLU A 571 21.28 61.79 -43.80
C GLU A 571 20.20 62.31 -44.77
N GLY A 572 19.65 63.48 -44.44
CA GLY A 572 18.62 64.14 -45.24
C GLY A 572 17.20 63.63 -45.03
N LYS A 573 16.94 62.63 -44.19
CA LYS A 573 15.57 62.18 -43.87
C LYS A 573 14.88 63.16 -42.91
N MET A 574 13.57 63.31 -43.09
CA MET A 574 12.71 64.11 -42.21
C MET A 574 12.17 63.25 -41.07
N GLY A 575 12.47 63.64 -39.84
CA GLY A 575 11.96 63.06 -38.61
C GLY A 575 10.97 63.99 -37.91
N THR A 576 10.39 63.53 -36.81
CA THR A 576 9.56 64.36 -35.93
C THR A 576 10.11 64.33 -34.52
N VAL A 577 10.33 65.52 -33.96
CA VAL A 577 10.67 65.72 -32.55
C VAL A 577 9.44 66.22 -31.80
N SER A 578 9.25 65.77 -30.56
CA SER A 578 8.14 66.21 -29.72
C SER A 578 8.55 66.41 -28.27
N GLY A 579 7.84 67.33 -27.60
CA GLY A 579 8.02 67.56 -26.18
C GLY A 579 7.25 68.77 -25.65
N PHE A 580 7.51 69.05 -24.37
CA PHE A 580 6.90 70.15 -23.62
C PHE A 580 7.93 71.27 -23.36
N GLY A 581 8.94 71.42 -24.23
CA GLY A 581 10.01 72.39 -24.13
C GLY A 581 9.58 73.84 -24.35
N GLY A 582 10.55 74.74 -24.28
CA GLY A 582 10.34 76.18 -24.32
C GLY A 582 10.44 76.85 -25.69
N PHE A 583 9.97 78.10 -25.76
CA PHE A 583 10.07 78.98 -26.93
C PHE A 583 11.30 79.89 -26.86
N GLU A 584 11.59 80.64 -27.94
CA GLU A 584 12.74 81.59 -28.04
C GLU A 584 12.82 82.62 -26.89
N GLN A 585 11.72 82.85 -26.16
CA GLN A 585 11.63 83.76 -25.01
C GLN A 585 11.79 83.09 -23.63
N GLY A 586 12.14 81.80 -23.58
CA GLY A 586 12.39 81.06 -22.34
C GLY A 586 11.14 80.53 -21.61
N SER A 587 9.94 80.74 -22.14
CA SER A 587 8.70 80.19 -21.60
C SER A 587 8.51 78.74 -22.03
N THR A 588 8.23 77.82 -21.10
CA THR A 588 7.98 76.41 -21.39
C THR A 588 6.53 76.16 -21.83
N SER A 589 6.30 75.28 -22.82
CA SER A 589 4.96 74.96 -23.31
C SER A 589 4.17 74.06 -22.34
N GLU A 590 2.94 74.44 -21.99
CA GLU A 590 2.03 73.54 -21.26
C GLU A 590 1.41 72.47 -22.15
N ILE A 591 1.40 72.70 -23.47
CA ILE A 591 0.83 71.82 -24.48
C ILE A 591 1.95 71.03 -25.13
N LEU A 592 1.76 69.73 -25.36
CA LEU A 592 2.68 68.89 -26.12
C LEU A 592 2.78 69.44 -27.53
N ARG A 593 3.99 69.74 -27.99
CA ARG A 593 4.23 70.19 -29.35
C ARG A 593 5.12 69.23 -30.10
N TYR A 594 5.04 69.29 -31.43
CA TYR A 594 5.92 68.56 -32.31
C TYR A 594 6.40 69.43 -33.49
N GLY A 595 7.58 69.10 -34.01
CA GLY A 595 8.19 69.76 -35.17
C GLY A 595 8.83 68.73 -36.09
N HIS A 596 8.82 69.02 -37.39
CA HIS A 596 9.50 68.19 -38.38
C HIS A 596 10.88 68.77 -38.67
N ILE A 597 11.91 67.94 -38.53
CA ILE A 597 13.31 68.35 -38.67
C ILE A 597 14.06 67.38 -39.57
N GLN A 598 15.09 67.87 -40.25
CA GLN A 598 15.93 67.09 -41.14
C GLN A 598 17.23 66.70 -40.44
N GLU A 599 17.64 65.44 -40.58
CA GLU A 599 18.97 65.01 -40.15
C GLU A 599 20.05 65.58 -41.07
N TYR A 600 21.09 66.17 -40.48
CA TYR A 600 22.25 66.69 -41.19
C TYR A 600 23.34 65.62 -41.32
N PRO A 601 24.15 65.68 -42.40
CA PRO A 601 25.35 64.86 -42.50
C PRO A 601 26.30 65.10 -41.33
N SER A 602 26.99 64.04 -40.89
CA SER A 602 27.84 64.10 -39.69
C SER A 602 28.92 65.19 -39.77
N GLU A 603 29.44 65.47 -40.97
CA GLU A 603 30.42 66.53 -41.25
C GLU A 603 29.89 67.94 -40.96
N GLN A 604 28.57 68.13 -41.00
CA GLN A 604 27.91 69.41 -40.75
C GLN A 604 27.45 69.58 -39.29
N CYS A 605 27.67 68.55 -38.46
CA CYS A 605 27.32 68.55 -37.05
C CYS A 605 28.49 69.01 -36.18
N VAL A 606 28.90 70.27 -36.36
CA VAL A 606 29.98 70.91 -35.60
C VAL A 606 29.41 72.13 -34.87
N PHE A 607 29.71 72.27 -33.58
CA PHE A 607 29.29 73.42 -32.77
C PHE A 607 30.42 73.86 -31.83
N GLU A 608 31.04 74.99 -32.14
CA GLU A 608 32.10 75.61 -31.33
C GLU A 608 33.16 74.58 -30.86
N ASP A 609 33.41 74.49 -29.55
CA ASP A 609 34.36 73.56 -28.93
C ASP A 609 33.70 72.33 -28.28
N TYR A 610 32.43 72.05 -28.62
CA TYR A 610 31.70 70.89 -28.13
C TYR A 610 32.15 69.61 -28.83
N PHE A 611 32.27 68.52 -28.06
CA PHE A 611 32.64 67.22 -28.59
C PHE A 611 31.41 66.49 -29.15
N VAL A 612 31.38 66.30 -30.47
CA VAL A 612 30.36 65.52 -31.19
C VAL A 612 30.96 64.18 -31.61
N SER A 613 30.51 63.10 -30.97
CA SER A 613 30.98 61.73 -31.26
C SER A 613 30.15 61.03 -32.34
N GLU A 614 30.61 59.88 -32.84
CA GLU A 614 29.84 58.99 -33.76
C GLU A 614 28.54 58.44 -33.15
N ASN A 615 28.37 58.54 -31.83
CA ASN A 615 27.13 58.19 -31.11
C ASN A 615 26.09 59.31 -31.11
N MET A 616 26.38 60.44 -31.76
CA MET A 616 25.49 61.58 -31.88
C MET A 616 25.23 61.90 -33.34
N PHE A 617 24.13 62.59 -33.59
CA PHE A 617 23.86 63.26 -34.84
C PHE A 617 23.11 64.56 -34.56
N CYS A 618 23.10 65.46 -35.54
CA CYS A 618 22.36 66.71 -35.42
C CYS A 618 21.22 66.78 -36.43
N ALA A 619 20.12 67.40 -36.02
CA ALA A 619 18.95 67.55 -36.84
C ALA A 619 18.30 68.92 -36.62
N GLY A 620 17.63 69.43 -37.65
CA GLY A 620 17.12 70.79 -37.64
C GLY A 620 16.42 71.21 -38.91
N ASP A 621 15.95 72.46 -38.96
CA ASP A 621 15.44 73.11 -40.18
C ASP A 621 16.00 74.54 -40.25
N GLU A 622 17.06 74.73 -41.05
CA GLU A 622 17.71 76.04 -41.31
C GLU A 622 16.77 77.07 -41.94
N VAL A 623 15.75 76.63 -42.68
CA VAL A 623 14.83 77.52 -43.40
C VAL A 623 13.71 78.00 -42.48
N LYS A 624 13.23 77.13 -41.58
CA LYS A 624 12.04 77.41 -40.75
C LYS A 624 12.33 77.64 -39.27
N ARG A 625 13.61 77.56 -38.85
CA ARG A 625 14.06 77.78 -37.46
C ARG A 625 13.32 76.87 -36.45
N VAL A 626 12.98 75.66 -36.85
CA VAL A 626 12.37 74.65 -35.98
C VAL A 626 13.47 73.76 -35.42
N ASP A 627 13.58 73.71 -34.09
CA ASP A 627 14.57 72.92 -33.37
C ASP A 627 13.99 72.40 -32.04
N SER A 628 14.58 71.35 -31.47
CA SER A 628 14.34 70.91 -30.09
C SER A 628 14.89 71.93 -29.10
N CYS A 629 14.13 72.22 -28.05
CA CYS A 629 14.43 73.29 -27.11
C CYS A 629 14.62 72.81 -25.68
N GLN A 630 15.09 73.73 -24.83
CA GLN A 630 15.19 73.47 -23.40
C GLN A 630 13.84 73.00 -22.84
N GLY A 631 13.82 71.81 -22.22
CA GLY A 631 12.62 71.14 -21.73
C GLY A 631 12.05 70.04 -22.64
N ASP A 632 12.63 69.82 -23.83
CA ASP A 632 12.40 68.63 -24.67
C ASP A 632 13.43 67.51 -24.41
N SER A 633 14.45 67.78 -23.58
CA SER A 633 15.52 66.84 -23.19
C SER A 633 15.00 65.45 -22.84
N GLY A 634 15.57 64.42 -23.43
CA GLY A 634 15.15 63.02 -23.27
C GLY A 634 13.92 62.62 -24.11
N GLY A 635 13.27 63.58 -24.78
CA GLY A 635 12.17 63.33 -25.71
C GLY A 635 12.61 62.62 -27.00
N PRO A 636 11.65 62.03 -27.75
CA PRO A 636 11.93 61.29 -28.96
C PRO A 636 12.19 62.20 -30.16
N LEU A 637 13.16 61.80 -30.97
CA LEU A 637 13.18 62.05 -32.41
C LEU A 637 12.89 60.74 -33.14
N PHE A 638 11.72 60.66 -33.77
CA PHE A 638 11.22 59.44 -34.40
C PHE A 638 11.00 59.59 -35.91
N PHE A 639 11.08 58.46 -36.60
CA PHE A 639 10.94 58.33 -38.06
C PHE A 639 9.99 57.18 -38.40
N PRO A 640 9.26 57.22 -39.53
CA PRO A 640 9.21 58.31 -40.50
C PRO A 640 8.55 59.56 -39.92
N MET A 641 8.56 60.65 -40.67
CA MET A 641 7.86 61.89 -40.28
C MET A 641 6.41 61.59 -39.90
N LEU A 642 5.92 62.18 -38.81
CA LEU A 642 4.55 61.99 -38.33
C LEU A 642 3.54 62.26 -39.45
N GLY A 643 2.67 61.29 -39.69
CA GLY A 643 1.73 61.23 -40.82
C GLY A 643 2.11 60.25 -41.94
N TYR A 644 3.31 59.66 -41.88
CA TYR A 644 3.80 58.68 -42.86
C TYR A 644 4.04 57.28 -42.27
N GLY A 645 3.80 57.06 -40.98
CA GLY A 645 3.93 55.74 -40.36
C GLY A 645 2.79 54.80 -40.77
N THR A 646 3.12 53.55 -41.08
CA THR A 646 2.17 52.49 -41.43
C THR A 646 2.50 51.19 -40.68
N LYS A 647 1.71 50.13 -40.88
CA LYS A 647 2.01 48.80 -40.33
C LYS A 647 3.34 48.24 -40.84
N GLU A 648 3.65 48.53 -42.10
CA GLU A 648 4.85 48.09 -42.82
C GLU A 648 6.06 48.99 -42.50
N GLN A 649 5.82 50.25 -42.14
CA GLN A 649 6.84 51.22 -41.73
C GLN A 649 6.43 51.90 -40.42
N PRO A 650 6.54 51.19 -39.27
CA PRO A 650 6.19 51.74 -37.97
C PRO A 650 7.10 52.91 -37.59
N TYR A 651 6.62 53.75 -36.67
CA TYR A 651 7.45 54.80 -36.08
C TYR A 651 8.53 54.20 -35.18
N GLU A 652 9.78 54.57 -35.45
CA GLU A 652 10.98 54.15 -34.73
C GLU A 652 11.65 55.36 -34.07
N VAL A 653 12.04 55.23 -32.80
CA VAL A 653 12.84 56.25 -32.11
C VAL A 653 14.30 56.11 -32.51
N ARG A 654 14.83 57.11 -33.24
CA ARG A 654 16.21 57.06 -33.75
C ARG A 654 17.12 58.03 -33.03
N GLY A 655 16.56 59.12 -32.51
CA GLY A 655 17.25 60.09 -31.69
C GLY A 655 16.60 60.28 -30.33
N ILE A 656 17.42 60.58 -29.33
CA ILE A 656 16.98 61.11 -28.04
C ILE A 656 17.51 62.54 -27.94
N VAL A 657 16.64 63.51 -27.65
CA VAL A 657 17.06 64.92 -27.47
C VAL A 657 18.10 65.00 -26.36
N SER A 658 19.34 65.36 -26.69
CA SER A 658 20.47 65.37 -25.75
C SER A 658 20.84 66.80 -25.36
N TRP A 659 21.30 67.61 -26.30
CA TRP A 659 21.72 69.00 -26.03
C TRP A 659 21.53 69.89 -27.26
N GLY A 660 21.66 71.20 -27.06
CA GLY A 660 21.55 72.17 -28.13
C GLY A 660 21.99 73.57 -27.69
N PRO A 661 22.01 74.54 -28.62
CA PRO A 661 22.38 75.93 -28.33
C PRO A 661 21.46 76.57 -27.28
N ALA A 662 22.01 77.47 -26.46
CA ALA A 662 21.27 78.12 -25.36
C ALA A 662 20.07 78.97 -25.80
N ARG A 663 20.04 79.42 -27.07
CA ARG A 663 18.90 80.11 -27.67
C ARG A 663 18.36 79.30 -28.83
N CYS A 664 17.15 78.79 -28.65
CA CYS A 664 16.38 78.22 -29.74
C CYS A 664 16.14 79.23 -30.86
N GLY A 665 16.11 78.76 -32.10
CA GLY A 665 15.66 79.52 -33.27
C GLY A 665 16.71 80.42 -33.95
N HIS A 666 17.83 80.72 -33.29
CA HIS A 666 18.95 81.48 -33.91
C HIS A 666 20.03 80.58 -34.54
N VAL A 667 20.21 79.38 -33.99
CA VAL A 667 21.08 78.31 -34.51
C VAL A 667 20.18 77.08 -34.65
N SER A 668 20.18 76.48 -35.82
CA SER A 668 19.09 75.63 -36.31
C SER A 668 19.26 74.13 -36.04
N LYS A 669 20.20 73.72 -35.18
CA LYS A 669 20.60 72.30 -35.02
C LYS A 669 20.55 71.88 -33.55
N GLY A 670 19.71 70.90 -33.27
CA GLY A 670 19.70 70.13 -32.03
C GLY A 670 20.56 68.88 -32.16
N TYR A 671 21.12 68.41 -31.06
CA TYR A 671 21.98 67.23 -31.00
C TYR A 671 21.28 66.08 -30.28
N TYR A 672 21.35 64.91 -30.90
CA TYR A 672 20.59 63.73 -30.52
C TYR A 672 21.50 62.53 -30.30
N THR A 673 21.24 61.75 -29.25
CA THR A 673 21.90 60.45 -29.07
C THR A 673 21.37 59.44 -30.08
N LYS A 674 22.25 58.79 -30.84
CA LYS A 674 21.94 57.83 -31.89
C LYS A 674 21.54 56.47 -31.32
N VAL A 675 20.23 56.23 -31.15
CA VAL A 675 19.67 55.04 -30.47
C VAL A 675 20.17 53.72 -31.07
N GLN A 676 20.38 53.67 -32.40
CA GLN A 676 20.86 52.48 -33.10
C GLN A 676 22.20 51.95 -32.56
N ASN A 677 23.10 52.83 -32.09
CA ASN A 677 24.40 52.43 -31.55
C ASN A 677 24.27 51.76 -30.16
N TYR A 678 23.11 51.85 -29.52
CA TYR A 678 22.87 51.36 -28.16
C TYR A 678 21.90 50.18 -28.10
N LEU A 679 21.45 49.63 -29.24
CA LEU A 679 20.47 48.53 -29.27
C LEU A 679 20.91 47.33 -28.44
N GLY A 680 22.17 46.90 -28.56
CA GLY A 680 22.70 45.77 -27.78
C GLY A 680 22.63 46.04 -26.26
N TRP A 681 22.97 47.25 -25.82
CA TRP A 681 22.86 47.64 -24.42
C TRP A 681 21.40 47.71 -23.96
N ILE A 682 20.49 48.22 -24.80
CA ILE A 682 19.06 48.31 -24.49
C ILE A 682 18.48 46.90 -24.29
N GLU A 683 18.71 46.00 -25.25
CA GLU A 683 18.20 44.63 -25.23
C GLU A 683 18.76 43.83 -24.06
N GLU A 684 20.07 43.89 -23.82
CA GLU A 684 20.73 43.22 -22.71
C GLU A 684 20.21 43.73 -21.36
N THR A 685 20.06 45.06 -21.22
CA THR A 685 19.55 45.67 -19.99
C THR A 685 18.10 45.27 -19.72
N MET A 686 17.25 45.26 -20.74
CA MET A 686 15.85 44.85 -20.64
C MET A 686 15.69 43.35 -20.36
N ALA A 687 16.62 42.51 -20.80
CA ALA A 687 16.60 41.07 -20.53
C ALA A 687 17.10 40.72 -19.13
N ASN A 688 18.10 41.44 -18.62
CA ASN A 688 18.74 41.18 -17.33
C ASN A 688 18.03 41.79 -16.12
N ASN A 689 16.99 42.60 -16.34
CA ASN A 689 16.26 43.30 -15.28
C ASN A 689 14.77 43.05 -15.41
#